data_AF-A0A661C9L8-F1
#
_entry.id   AF-A0A661C9L8-F1
#
_cell.length_a   1.000
_cell.length_b   1.000
_cell.length_c   1.000
_cell.angle_alpha   90.00
_cell.angle_beta   90.00
_cell.angle_gamma   90.00
#
_symmetry.space_group_name_H-M   'P 1'
#
loop_
_entity.id
_entity.type
_entity.pdbx_description
1 polymer ?
#
loop_
_entity_poly.entity_id
_entity_poly.type
_entity_poly.pdbx_seq_one_letter_code
_entity_poly.pdbx_strand_id
1 'polypeptide(L)'
;MNTVRLSLLALSGLLLSLAVPSVFALDPPHDVSRNINCINCHTPHGAAGGSITRAAGNPNLCMTCHIPAGLASNRPFVDSDQALPGISGTSHRWDSGPSGHVKAAGGNLSSGTLRSGGAFSGRIERVYSITVTSSGDSGVALFNWSDDAGNAGSGISGSGVALTQGLLLNFLDGASSPSFVQNDSWILRVRTDLRLPDFNVPAERQMAARLAEVTRNPDRSFNTTNAKVVCSVCHDQHSQENAPFDPLSPAFTGAGTGEGRHFQRENNELNQMCLICHSPRDVQNSALGSHPVRVPIPAGDFQTPALLPLDTNAQVACMSCHMPHFTDSGGANGGAGDGYLLREHINTICLQCHTLADTVGGSHFDALSGVLWPGGQYGSSFPAHTAEKRGACINCHWPHGWPDDNITTVDFSRLWVERYDTADDGSDPDDAEDLCYTCHDASPATTDIRADFLKGSNGAEIFHHPVMDSEQSPGRSVECINCHNPHKARPDNRLAGMDGVDLNGNPVGEGTVNNREIVQQELCFKCHGDSFNASRSRTSNKRLDFSADASNSGYHPVTQAGRNQSANLAAQLLGGLTTSSTVRCTDCHNSNATGTSPGPVIDSAGLTQGPHGSTSAPILRANFGSNFLGDGNWNDNNAAMCFLCHDRDRLLTQRFDDGARTNFYQQDGRDNLHNYHLTDKSATNSCLSCHFDIHSNRTASNTQYRWRVNGQWFTATSPPANVKSHLVNFAPDVQANNFAMPRWQINTETGERQCDVACHGRSMDGEPYQPPFGDDLSHTY
;
A
#
# COMPACT_ATOMS: atom_id res chain seq x y z
N MET A 1 -10.47 -6.95 77.73
CA MET A 1 -10.15 -7.44 79.09
C MET A 1 -10.43 -8.93 79.14
N ASN A 2 -9.62 -9.62 79.94
CA ASN A 2 -9.43 -11.06 80.03
C ASN A 2 -10.70 -11.93 80.15
N THR A 3 -10.64 -13.03 79.40
CA THR A 3 -11.01 -14.42 79.72
C THR A 3 -11.71 -14.73 81.05
N VAL A 4 -12.75 -15.57 81.00
CA VAL A 4 -12.92 -16.69 81.95
C VAL A 4 -13.45 -17.92 81.18
N ARG A 5 -12.69 -19.02 81.27
CA ARG A 5 -13.07 -20.40 80.91
C ARG A 5 -13.92 -20.98 82.04
N LEU A 6 -14.89 -21.85 81.75
CA LEU A 6 -14.84 -23.26 82.18
C LEU A 6 -15.96 -24.11 81.55
N SER A 7 -15.52 -25.26 81.06
CA SER A 7 -16.27 -26.33 80.41
C SER A 7 -17.07 -27.18 81.41
N LEU A 8 -18.11 -27.90 80.95
CA LEU A 8 -18.16 -29.37 80.96
C LEU A 8 -19.46 -29.92 80.32
N LEU A 9 -19.25 -30.82 79.34
CA LEU A 9 -20.04 -31.96 78.85
C LEU A 9 -21.57 -31.89 78.68
N ALA A 10 -22.00 -31.99 77.41
CA ALA A 10 -23.19 -32.75 77.04
C ALA A 10 -23.04 -33.38 75.62
N LEU A 11 -23.21 -34.71 75.60
CA LEU A 11 -23.61 -35.61 74.52
C LEU A 11 -23.47 -35.18 73.04
N SER A 12 -22.62 -35.93 72.35
CA SER A 12 -22.50 -36.06 70.91
C SER A 12 -23.82 -36.51 70.26
N GLY A 13 -24.55 -35.56 69.66
CA GLY A 13 -25.54 -35.78 68.63
C GLY A 13 -24.98 -35.30 67.29
N LEU A 14 -24.62 -36.26 66.43
CA LEU A 14 -24.06 -36.05 65.10
C LEU A 14 -25.10 -35.37 64.17
N LEU A 15 -25.13 -34.04 64.16
CA LEU A 15 -25.80 -33.24 63.13
C LEU A 15 -24.90 -33.23 61.89
N LEU A 16 -25.04 -34.28 61.08
CA LEU A 16 -24.56 -34.30 59.69
C LEU A 16 -25.48 -33.37 58.90
N SER A 17 -25.19 -32.07 58.91
CA SER A 17 -25.76 -31.12 57.97
C SER A 17 -25.29 -31.51 56.56
N LEU A 18 -26.11 -32.29 55.87
CA LEU A 18 -26.09 -32.44 54.42
C LEU A 18 -26.31 -31.05 53.81
N ALA A 19 -25.23 -30.29 53.62
CA ALA A 19 -25.21 -29.24 52.62
C ALA A 19 -25.29 -29.94 51.27
N VAL A 20 -26.51 -30.08 50.76
CA VAL A 20 -26.73 -30.43 49.35
C VAL A 20 -26.22 -29.22 48.56
N PRO A 21 -25.14 -29.32 47.76
CA PRO A 21 -24.86 -28.28 46.80
C PRO A 21 -26.00 -28.33 45.80
N SER A 22 -26.90 -27.35 45.87
CA SER A 22 -27.93 -27.13 44.87
C SER A 22 -27.23 -26.80 43.55
N VAL A 23 -26.94 -27.81 42.74
CA VAL A 23 -26.52 -27.64 41.35
C VAL A 23 -27.78 -27.25 40.58
N PHE A 24 -28.19 -25.98 40.69
CA PHE A 24 -29.13 -25.39 39.76
C PHE A 24 -28.38 -24.45 38.86
N ALA A 25 -28.64 -24.57 37.57
CA ALA A 25 -28.16 -23.61 36.61
C ALA A 25 -29.21 -23.58 35.50
N LEU A 26 -30.01 -22.51 35.54
CA LEU A 26 -31.18 -22.23 34.72
C LEU A 26 -31.33 -20.70 34.70
N ASP A 27 -30.40 -19.99 34.05
CA ASP A 27 -30.52 -18.53 33.82
C ASP A 27 -31.29 -18.24 32.51
N PRO A 28 -32.07 -17.15 32.40
CA PRO A 28 -32.85 -16.85 31.19
C PRO A 28 -32.00 -16.64 29.92
N PRO A 29 -32.18 -17.39 28.81
CA PRO A 29 -33.41 -18.06 28.45
C PRO A 29 -33.45 -19.57 28.74
N HIS A 30 -32.41 -20.17 29.31
CA HIS A 30 -32.35 -21.61 29.61
C HIS A 30 -32.93 -21.93 30.98
N ASP A 31 -34.10 -21.36 31.30
CA ASP A 31 -34.69 -21.48 32.62
C ASP A 31 -36.17 -21.84 32.62
N VAL A 32 -36.69 -22.07 33.83
CA VAL A 32 -38.09 -22.43 34.03
C VAL A 32 -39.04 -21.34 33.56
N SER A 33 -38.61 -20.07 33.52
CA SER A 33 -39.43 -18.97 32.98
C SER A 33 -39.77 -19.18 31.49
N ARG A 34 -38.94 -19.94 30.78
CA ARG A 34 -39.15 -20.35 29.38
C ARG A 34 -39.44 -21.83 29.20
N ASN A 35 -39.86 -22.51 30.26
CA ASN A 35 -40.13 -23.96 30.28
C ASN A 35 -38.92 -24.83 29.90
N ILE A 36 -37.71 -24.35 30.16
CA ILE A 36 -36.46 -25.10 29.97
C ILE A 36 -35.97 -25.56 31.35
N ASN A 37 -35.72 -26.85 31.50
CA ASN A 37 -35.19 -27.48 32.70
C ASN A 37 -34.16 -28.56 32.32
N CYS A 38 -33.54 -29.19 33.33
CA CYS A 38 -32.48 -30.17 33.13
C CYS A 38 -32.87 -31.31 32.17
N ILE A 39 -34.13 -31.79 32.25
CA ILE A 39 -34.54 -32.89 31.39
C ILE A 39 -34.68 -32.46 29.94
N ASN A 40 -34.87 -31.19 29.60
CA ASN A 40 -34.91 -30.77 28.19
C ASN A 40 -33.57 -31.03 27.48
N CYS A 41 -32.45 -30.95 28.21
CA CYS A 41 -31.11 -31.20 27.69
C CYS A 41 -30.59 -32.61 28.00
N HIS A 42 -30.97 -33.16 29.16
CA HIS A 42 -30.46 -34.44 29.66
C HIS A 42 -31.48 -35.58 29.62
N THR A 43 -31.00 -36.78 29.30
CA THR A 43 -31.74 -38.05 29.33
C THR A 43 -31.05 -39.03 30.29
N PRO A 44 -31.52 -39.20 31.54
CA PRO A 44 -30.82 -39.98 32.56
C PRO A 44 -30.52 -41.45 32.20
N HIS A 45 -31.32 -42.07 31.33
CA HIS A 45 -31.15 -43.47 30.91
C HIS A 45 -31.30 -43.60 29.39
N GLY A 46 -30.36 -44.29 28.74
CA GLY A 46 -30.39 -44.48 27.29
C GLY A 46 -30.16 -43.19 26.49
N ALA A 47 -29.37 -42.26 27.03
CA ALA A 47 -29.01 -41.02 26.34
C ALA A 47 -28.37 -41.30 24.98
N ALA A 48 -28.77 -40.54 23.96
CA ALA A 48 -28.16 -40.62 22.64
C ALA A 48 -26.73 -40.04 22.63
N GLY A 49 -26.41 -39.08 23.52
CA GLY A 49 -25.09 -38.49 23.63
C GLY A 49 -24.31 -38.92 24.87
N GLY A 50 -22.97 -38.82 24.78
CA GLY A 50 -22.02 -39.36 25.78
C GLY A 50 -22.02 -38.66 27.15
N SER A 51 -22.70 -37.52 27.31
CA SER A 51 -22.82 -36.78 28.57
C SER A 51 -24.26 -36.74 29.09
N ILE A 52 -24.99 -37.84 28.92
CA ILE A 52 -26.40 -37.94 29.33
C ILE A 52 -27.25 -36.95 28.52
N THR A 53 -26.86 -36.57 27.30
CA THR A 53 -27.57 -35.58 26.49
C THR A 53 -28.63 -36.23 25.61
N ARG A 54 -29.73 -35.50 25.35
CA ARG A 54 -30.84 -35.98 24.51
C ARG A 54 -30.46 -36.25 23.07
N ALA A 55 -29.49 -35.49 22.55
CA ALA A 55 -28.96 -35.62 21.20
C ALA A 55 -27.49 -36.03 21.23
N ALA A 56 -27.06 -36.74 20.20
CA ALA A 56 -25.66 -37.03 19.94
C ALA A 56 -24.97 -35.79 19.35
N GLY A 57 -23.92 -35.32 20.02
CA GLY A 57 -23.19 -34.10 19.64
C GLY A 57 -23.76 -32.82 20.26
N ASN A 58 -22.86 -31.92 20.67
CA ASN A 58 -23.22 -30.65 21.29
C ASN A 58 -24.01 -29.71 20.36
N PRO A 59 -23.61 -29.49 19.09
CA PRO A 59 -24.37 -28.63 18.19
C PRO A 59 -25.80 -29.13 17.96
N ASN A 60 -25.97 -30.44 17.75
CA ASN A 60 -27.29 -31.04 17.54
C ASN A 60 -28.22 -30.85 18.74
N LEU A 61 -27.68 -30.88 19.96
CA LEU A 61 -28.46 -30.60 21.17
C LEU A 61 -28.98 -29.16 21.17
N CYS A 62 -28.10 -28.18 20.92
CA CYS A 62 -28.45 -26.77 20.89
C CYS A 62 -29.45 -26.45 19.75
N MET A 63 -29.24 -27.03 18.57
CA MET A 63 -30.11 -26.88 17.41
C MET A 63 -31.47 -27.56 17.55
N THR A 64 -31.72 -28.36 18.60
CA THR A 64 -33.11 -28.80 18.88
C THR A 64 -34.05 -27.64 19.24
N CYS A 65 -33.50 -26.54 19.75
CA CYS A 65 -34.24 -25.32 20.09
C CYS A 65 -33.92 -24.16 19.14
N HIS A 66 -32.67 -24.03 18.71
CA HIS A 66 -32.18 -22.97 17.80
C HIS A 66 -32.45 -23.30 16.33
N ILE A 67 -33.72 -23.53 16.00
CA ILE A 67 -34.19 -23.74 14.62
C ILE A 67 -35.36 -22.81 14.32
N PRO A 68 -35.69 -22.54 13.05
CA PRO A 68 -36.74 -21.59 12.68
C PRO A 68 -38.11 -21.83 13.32
N ALA A 69 -38.43 -23.09 13.66
CA ALA A 69 -39.68 -23.48 14.33
C ALA A 69 -39.49 -23.91 15.80
N GLY A 70 -38.30 -23.71 16.37
CA GLY A 70 -37.94 -24.13 17.73
C GLY A 70 -38.20 -23.06 18.78
N LEU A 71 -37.96 -23.40 20.05
CA LEU A 71 -38.14 -22.47 21.18
C LEU A 71 -37.26 -21.21 21.11
N ALA A 72 -36.13 -21.29 20.38
CA ALA A 72 -35.20 -20.18 20.15
C ALA A 72 -35.22 -19.72 18.68
N SER A 73 -36.41 -19.70 18.06
CA SER A 73 -36.61 -19.33 16.65
C SER A 73 -36.12 -17.94 16.25
N ASN A 74 -35.89 -17.03 17.21
CA ASN A 74 -35.36 -15.69 16.95
C ASN A 74 -33.85 -15.68 16.65
N ARG A 75 -33.15 -16.79 16.92
CA ARG A 75 -31.72 -16.98 16.63
C ARG A 75 -31.50 -18.42 16.14
N PRO A 76 -32.07 -18.80 14.99
CA PRO A 76 -31.92 -20.14 14.47
C PRO A 76 -30.50 -20.32 13.92
N PHE A 77 -29.90 -21.49 14.14
CA PHE A 77 -28.67 -21.89 13.49
C PHE A 77 -28.96 -23.06 12.55
N VAL A 78 -28.41 -22.98 11.35
CA VAL A 78 -28.40 -24.05 10.37
C VAL A 78 -26.98 -24.27 9.85
N ASP A 79 -26.72 -25.46 9.30
CA ASP A 79 -25.36 -25.81 8.85
C ASP A 79 -24.79 -24.85 7.79
N SER A 80 -25.65 -24.18 7.01
CA SER A 80 -25.24 -23.17 6.03
C SER A 80 -24.69 -21.89 6.65
N ASP A 81 -24.98 -21.62 7.93
CA ASP A 81 -24.47 -20.43 8.61
C ASP A 81 -22.98 -20.59 8.95
N GLN A 82 -22.46 -21.82 8.98
CA GLN A 82 -21.07 -22.09 9.34
C GLN A 82 -20.09 -21.52 8.31
N ALA A 83 -19.26 -20.58 8.78
CA ALA A 83 -18.28 -19.88 7.99
C ALA A 83 -17.34 -20.82 7.22
N LEU A 84 -17.28 -20.58 5.93
CA LEU A 84 -16.26 -21.01 4.98
C LEU A 84 -15.52 -19.73 4.55
N PRO A 85 -14.37 -19.41 5.17
CA PRO A 85 -13.64 -18.16 4.92
C PRO A 85 -13.37 -17.94 3.43
N GLY A 86 -13.66 -16.72 2.96
CA GLY A 86 -13.55 -16.33 1.56
C GLY A 86 -14.67 -16.86 0.65
N ILE A 87 -15.67 -17.57 1.20
CA ILE A 87 -16.70 -18.26 0.41
C ILE A 87 -18.10 -17.91 0.89
N SER A 88 -18.44 -18.22 2.13
CA SER A 88 -19.81 -18.11 2.63
C SER A 88 -19.90 -18.24 4.15
N GLY A 89 -21.09 -18.02 4.69
CA GLY A 89 -21.45 -18.29 6.07
C GLY A 89 -21.34 -17.04 6.94
N THR A 90 -22.27 -16.94 7.88
CA THR A 90 -22.46 -15.76 8.73
C THR A 90 -22.07 -15.98 10.18
N SER A 91 -21.67 -17.20 10.54
CA SER A 91 -21.43 -17.60 11.92
C SER A 91 -20.17 -18.46 12.03
N HIS A 92 -19.45 -18.33 13.13
CA HIS A 92 -18.27 -19.10 13.45
C HIS A 92 -18.61 -20.58 13.41
N ARG A 93 -17.71 -21.36 12.82
CA ARG A 93 -17.89 -22.79 12.61
C ARG A 93 -17.83 -23.56 13.94
N TRP A 94 -18.67 -24.59 14.09
CA TRP A 94 -18.79 -25.40 15.30
C TRP A 94 -18.51 -26.89 15.04
N ASP A 95 -17.64 -27.17 14.07
CA ASP A 95 -17.17 -28.51 13.71
C ASP A 95 -15.71 -28.49 13.22
N SER A 96 -14.92 -27.50 13.64
CA SER A 96 -13.55 -27.25 13.17
C SER A 96 -12.59 -26.98 14.32
N GLY A 97 -11.29 -27.12 14.05
CA GLY A 97 -10.19 -26.82 14.96
C GLY A 97 -8.91 -26.53 14.16
N PRO A 98 -7.72 -26.58 14.76
CA PRO A 98 -6.45 -26.38 14.05
C PRO A 98 -6.17 -27.40 12.94
N SER A 99 -6.80 -28.59 13.00
CA SER A 99 -6.81 -29.57 11.91
C SER A 99 -7.81 -29.26 10.79
N GLY A 100 -8.52 -28.14 10.87
CA GLY A 100 -9.50 -27.71 9.88
C GLY A 100 -10.79 -28.50 9.88
N HIS A 101 -11.54 -28.33 8.79
CA HIS A 101 -12.85 -28.92 8.55
C HIS A 101 -12.84 -29.80 7.30
N VAL A 102 -13.40 -31.00 7.42
CA VAL A 102 -13.57 -31.94 6.30
C VAL A 102 -15.04 -31.96 5.87
N LYS A 103 -15.28 -31.79 4.57
CA LYS A 103 -16.61 -31.90 3.97
C LYS A 103 -16.60 -32.94 2.84
N ALA A 104 -17.55 -33.86 2.86
CA ALA A 104 -17.77 -34.78 1.74
C ALA A 104 -18.27 -34.03 0.50
N ALA A 105 -17.80 -34.43 -0.68
CA ALA A 105 -18.36 -33.95 -1.94
C ALA A 105 -19.82 -34.41 -2.11
N GLY A 106 -20.60 -33.64 -2.86
CA GLY A 106 -21.98 -33.98 -3.15
C GLY A 106 -22.06 -35.27 -3.98
N GLY A 107 -22.91 -36.21 -3.57
CA GLY A 107 -23.12 -37.47 -4.29
C GLY A 107 -22.20 -38.62 -3.89
N ASN A 108 -21.35 -38.46 -2.87
CA ASN A 108 -20.56 -39.57 -2.33
C ASN A 108 -21.47 -40.76 -1.93
N LEU A 109 -21.06 -41.98 -2.31
CA LEU A 109 -21.73 -43.23 -1.97
C LEU A 109 -21.12 -43.94 -0.74
N SER A 110 -19.95 -43.48 -0.30
CA SER A 110 -19.20 -43.97 0.86
C SER A 110 -20.05 -43.84 2.12
N SER A 111 -20.22 -44.96 2.82
CA SER A 111 -20.86 -44.97 4.14
C SER A 111 -19.88 -44.61 5.25
N GLY A 112 -18.56 -44.69 4.97
CA GLY A 112 -17.49 -44.28 5.86
C GLY A 112 -17.35 -42.77 5.97
N THR A 113 -16.73 -42.32 7.06
CA THR A 113 -16.51 -40.89 7.33
C THR A 113 -15.02 -40.57 7.39
N LEU A 114 -14.66 -39.39 6.91
CA LEU A 114 -13.30 -38.86 6.98
C LEU A 114 -13.24 -37.74 8.01
N ARG A 115 -12.29 -37.82 8.93
CA ARG A 115 -12.01 -36.76 9.91
C ARG A 115 -10.59 -36.24 9.76
N SER A 116 -10.40 -34.95 9.95
CA SER A 116 -9.08 -34.34 10.08
C SER A 116 -8.63 -34.29 11.53
N GLY A 117 -7.36 -34.56 11.74
CA GLY A 117 -6.68 -34.43 13.02
C GLY A 117 -5.31 -33.77 12.92
N GLY A 118 -4.65 -33.61 14.07
CA GLY A 118 -3.40 -32.86 14.20
C GLY A 118 -3.62 -31.35 14.29
N ALA A 119 -2.61 -30.57 13.90
CA ALA A 119 -2.68 -29.12 13.84
C ALA A 119 -1.93 -28.64 12.61
N PHE A 120 -2.58 -27.80 11.81
CA PHE A 120 -1.96 -27.22 10.64
C PHE A 120 -0.84 -26.27 11.04
N SER A 121 0.37 -26.51 10.52
CA SER A 121 1.56 -25.71 10.80
C SER A 121 2.00 -24.85 9.61
N GLY A 122 1.23 -24.82 8.52
CA GLY A 122 1.52 -23.98 7.37
C GLY A 122 1.16 -22.52 7.64
N ARG A 123 1.91 -21.59 7.03
CA ARG A 123 1.70 -20.14 7.18
C ARG A 123 0.64 -19.57 6.25
N ILE A 124 0.22 -20.34 5.24
CA ILE A 124 -0.81 -19.97 4.26
C ILE A 124 -1.92 -21.01 4.39
N GLU A 125 -3.18 -20.56 4.47
CA GLU A 125 -4.33 -21.46 4.39
C GLU A 125 -4.29 -22.37 3.15
N ARG A 126 -4.85 -23.58 3.28
CA ARG A 126 -4.84 -24.58 2.22
C ARG A 126 -6.18 -25.28 2.09
N VAL A 127 -6.51 -25.66 0.87
CA VAL A 127 -7.63 -26.53 0.52
C VAL A 127 -7.08 -27.83 -0.06
N TYR A 128 -7.30 -28.93 0.67
CA TYR A 128 -6.94 -30.27 0.24
C TYR A 128 -8.15 -30.97 -0.38
N SER A 129 -7.97 -31.59 -1.54
CA SER A 129 -8.91 -32.52 -2.16
C SER A 129 -8.42 -33.94 -1.92
N ILE A 130 -9.26 -34.80 -1.34
CA ILE A 130 -8.96 -36.20 -1.03
C ILE A 130 -9.92 -37.08 -1.84
N THR A 131 -9.42 -37.98 -2.68
CA THR A 131 -10.24 -38.82 -3.57
C THR A 131 -9.91 -40.30 -3.39
N VAL A 132 -10.92 -41.14 -3.20
CA VAL A 132 -10.75 -42.60 -3.16
C VAL A 132 -10.40 -43.11 -4.55
N THR A 133 -9.27 -43.80 -4.68
CA THR A 133 -8.82 -44.39 -5.95
C THR A 133 -9.10 -45.88 -6.06
N SER A 134 -9.33 -46.56 -4.93
CA SER A 134 -9.80 -47.95 -4.88
C SER A 134 -10.74 -48.15 -3.71
N SER A 135 -11.87 -48.81 -3.94
CA SER A 135 -12.85 -49.10 -2.89
C SER A 135 -12.31 -50.06 -1.83
N GLY A 136 -12.82 -49.94 -0.61
CA GLY A 136 -12.48 -50.82 0.50
C GLY A 136 -12.93 -50.24 1.84
N ASP A 137 -12.68 -50.98 2.90
CA ASP A 137 -12.77 -50.48 4.26
C ASP A 137 -11.46 -49.77 4.66
N SER A 138 -11.44 -49.15 5.84
CA SER A 138 -10.27 -48.50 6.43
C SER A 138 -9.14 -49.52 6.58
N GLY A 139 -7.94 -49.16 6.14
CA GLY A 139 -6.79 -50.07 6.03
C GLY A 139 -6.70 -50.81 4.69
N VAL A 140 -7.71 -50.69 3.81
CA VAL A 140 -7.75 -51.37 2.50
C VAL A 140 -7.97 -50.40 1.36
N ALA A 141 -8.91 -49.45 1.49
CA ALA A 141 -9.19 -48.48 0.44
C ALA A 141 -7.95 -47.61 0.14
N LEU A 142 -7.71 -47.32 -1.13
CA LEU A 142 -6.64 -46.42 -1.57
C LEU A 142 -7.21 -45.03 -1.83
N PHE A 143 -6.40 -44.01 -1.60
CA PHE A 143 -6.76 -42.63 -1.88
C PHE A 143 -5.58 -41.82 -2.41
N ASN A 144 -5.91 -40.76 -3.15
CA ASN A 144 -4.98 -39.69 -3.50
C ASN A 144 -5.44 -38.40 -2.83
N TRP A 145 -4.50 -37.48 -2.61
CA TRP A 145 -4.79 -36.13 -2.19
C TRP A 145 -3.96 -35.11 -2.98
N SER A 146 -4.50 -33.91 -3.11
CA SER A 146 -3.78 -32.74 -3.63
C SER A 146 -4.23 -31.48 -2.90
N ASP A 147 -3.36 -30.48 -2.77
CA ASP A 147 -3.72 -29.15 -2.26
C ASP A 147 -3.72 -28.08 -3.37
N ASP A 148 -4.19 -26.88 -3.03
CA ASP A 148 -4.20 -25.69 -3.89
C ASP A 148 -2.81 -25.07 -4.13
N ALA A 149 -1.75 -25.58 -3.48
CA ALA A 149 -0.36 -25.25 -3.76
C ALA A 149 0.26 -26.15 -4.84
N GLY A 150 -0.46 -27.19 -5.27
CA GLY A 150 0.05 -28.21 -6.19
C GLY A 150 0.81 -29.35 -5.51
N ASN A 151 0.85 -29.41 -4.18
CA ASN A 151 1.36 -30.60 -3.49
C ASN A 151 0.36 -31.74 -3.65
N ALA A 152 0.86 -32.97 -3.78
CA ALA A 152 0.01 -34.15 -3.91
C ALA A 152 0.67 -35.38 -3.28
N GLY A 153 -0.17 -36.37 -2.97
CA GLY A 153 0.28 -37.65 -2.46
C GLY A 153 -0.78 -38.74 -2.60
N SER A 154 -0.41 -39.95 -2.21
CA SER A 154 -1.29 -41.11 -2.21
C SER A 154 -1.08 -41.95 -0.97
N GLY A 155 -2.09 -42.68 -0.54
CA GLY A 155 -1.99 -43.52 0.64
C GLY A 155 -3.05 -44.61 0.71
N ILE A 156 -2.94 -45.41 1.77
CA ILE A 156 -3.97 -46.37 2.18
C ILE A 156 -4.77 -45.71 3.29
N SER A 157 -6.10 -45.80 3.21
CA SER A 157 -7.02 -45.36 4.27
C SER A 157 -6.65 -45.97 5.61
N GLY A 158 -6.94 -45.28 6.72
CA GLY A 158 -6.59 -45.75 8.05
C GLY A 158 -6.81 -44.68 9.12
N SER A 159 -6.37 -44.95 10.35
CA SER A 159 -6.32 -43.94 11.41
C SER A 159 -4.93 -43.33 11.50
N GLY A 160 -4.86 -42.01 11.69
CA GLY A 160 -3.62 -41.27 11.85
C GLY A 160 -2.77 -41.22 10.57
N VAL A 161 -3.41 -41.28 9.39
CA VAL A 161 -2.69 -41.21 8.11
C VAL A 161 -2.16 -39.80 7.94
N ALA A 162 -0.84 -39.65 7.89
CA ALA A 162 -0.22 -38.33 7.79
C ALA A 162 -0.48 -37.67 6.42
N LEU A 163 -0.82 -36.39 6.47
CA LEU A 163 -0.69 -35.44 5.36
C LEU A 163 0.54 -34.55 5.60
N THR A 164 0.63 -33.45 4.87
CA THR A 164 1.64 -32.41 5.05
C THR A 164 1.32 -31.47 6.21
N GLN A 165 2.34 -30.75 6.70
CA GLN A 165 2.18 -29.62 7.64
C GLN A 165 1.40 -29.96 8.93
N GLY A 166 1.70 -31.12 9.53
CA GLY A 166 1.16 -31.51 10.84
C GLY A 166 -0.27 -32.06 10.83
N LEU A 167 -0.86 -32.24 9.64
CA LEU A 167 -2.22 -32.76 9.47
C LEU A 167 -2.26 -34.29 9.43
N LEU A 168 -3.34 -34.85 9.95
CA LEU A 168 -3.66 -36.27 9.93
C LEU A 168 -5.06 -36.50 9.35
N LEU A 169 -5.26 -37.62 8.69
CA LEU A 169 -6.56 -38.13 8.26
C LEU A 169 -6.94 -39.39 9.03
N ASN A 170 -8.20 -39.46 9.43
CA ASN A 170 -8.80 -40.61 10.10
C ASN A 170 -9.99 -41.10 9.30
N PHE A 171 -9.84 -42.26 8.66
CA PHE A 171 -10.88 -42.96 7.92
C PHE A 171 -11.60 -43.91 8.88
N LEU A 172 -12.88 -43.64 9.11
CA LEU A 172 -13.75 -44.41 9.98
C LEU A 172 -14.75 -45.20 9.14
N ASP A 173 -14.78 -46.51 9.33
CA ASP A 173 -15.70 -47.38 8.62
C ASP A 173 -17.15 -47.06 8.94
N GLY A 174 -17.99 -47.21 7.91
CA GLY A 174 -19.41 -46.96 7.98
C GLY A 174 -20.20 -48.20 8.38
N ALA A 175 -21.53 -48.11 8.22
CA ALA A 175 -22.43 -49.23 8.49
C ALA A 175 -22.37 -50.33 7.41
N SER A 176 -21.71 -50.08 6.27
CA SER A 176 -21.65 -51.01 5.13
C SER A 176 -20.24 -51.11 4.54
N SER A 177 -19.88 -52.31 4.09
CA SER A 177 -18.62 -52.58 3.37
C SER A 177 -18.89 -52.71 1.86
N PRO A 178 -18.07 -52.12 0.97
CA PRO A 178 -16.92 -51.27 1.30
C PRO A 178 -17.34 -49.92 1.87
N SER A 179 -16.68 -49.48 2.95
CA SER A 179 -16.97 -48.22 3.61
C SER A 179 -16.62 -47.00 2.74
N PHE A 180 -15.57 -47.12 1.93
CA PHE A 180 -15.10 -46.09 1.01
C PHE A 180 -15.23 -46.58 -0.44
N VAL A 181 -15.93 -45.80 -1.27
CA VAL A 181 -16.24 -46.12 -2.67
C VAL A 181 -15.32 -45.32 -3.60
N GLN A 182 -14.90 -45.94 -4.72
CA GLN A 182 -13.99 -45.32 -5.68
C GLN A 182 -14.62 -44.06 -6.30
N ASN A 183 -13.80 -43.02 -6.51
CA ASN A 183 -14.15 -41.69 -7.02
C ASN A 183 -14.91 -40.78 -6.05
N ASP A 184 -15.30 -41.27 -4.87
CA ASP A 184 -15.80 -40.38 -3.82
C ASP A 184 -14.68 -39.48 -3.30
N SER A 185 -15.04 -38.27 -2.88
CA SER A 185 -14.05 -37.29 -2.45
C SER A 185 -14.48 -36.43 -1.26
N TRP A 186 -13.49 -35.85 -0.60
CA TRP A 186 -13.65 -34.91 0.50
C TRP A 186 -12.76 -33.69 0.27
N ILE A 187 -13.22 -32.56 0.79
CA ILE A 187 -12.46 -31.31 0.84
C ILE A 187 -12.10 -31.04 2.29
N LEU A 188 -10.81 -30.89 2.57
CA LEU A 188 -10.29 -30.44 3.86
C LEU A 188 -9.81 -28.98 3.73
N ARG A 189 -10.39 -28.09 4.52
CA ARG A 189 -9.99 -26.67 4.60
C ARG A 189 -9.28 -26.40 5.91
N VAL A 190 -8.08 -25.83 5.85
CA VAL A 190 -7.25 -25.52 7.01
C VAL A 190 -6.82 -24.06 7.01
N ARG A 191 -6.52 -23.52 8.19
CA ARG A 191 -6.15 -22.12 8.42
C ARG A 191 -4.87 -22.07 9.25
N THR A 192 -4.01 -21.10 8.95
CA THR A 192 -2.83 -20.79 9.76
C THR A 192 -3.22 -20.17 11.11
N ASP A 193 -2.27 -20.12 12.04
CA ASP A 193 -2.34 -19.32 13.27
C ASP A 193 -3.44 -19.73 14.25
N LEU A 194 -3.73 -21.03 14.28
CA LEU A 194 -4.64 -21.66 15.24
C LEU A 194 -3.88 -22.64 16.12
N ARG A 195 -4.15 -22.59 17.42
CA ARG A 195 -3.71 -23.60 18.38
C ARG A 195 -4.87 -24.21 19.15
N LEU A 196 -4.63 -25.37 19.75
CA LEU A 196 -5.53 -25.92 20.75
C LEU A 196 -5.28 -25.30 22.13
N PRO A 197 -6.31 -25.20 22.98
CA PRO A 197 -6.17 -24.95 24.40
C PRO A 197 -5.23 -25.97 25.08
N ASP A 198 -4.36 -25.51 25.98
CA ASP A 198 -3.45 -26.35 26.75
C ASP A 198 -4.14 -26.88 28.03
N PHE A 199 -4.29 -28.21 28.13
CA PHE A 199 -4.89 -28.87 29.29
C PHE A 199 -4.10 -28.67 30.59
N ASN A 200 -2.80 -28.35 30.49
CA ASN A 200 -1.93 -28.12 31.63
C ASN A 200 -2.09 -26.71 32.21
N VAL A 201 -2.52 -25.74 31.39
CA VAL A 201 -2.77 -24.37 31.82
C VAL A 201 -4.14 -24.31 32.52
N PRO A 202 -4.22 -24.01 33.83
CA PRO A 202 -5.48 -24.04 34.56
C PRO A 202 -6.57 -23.15 33.98
N ALA A 203 -6.18 -21.98 33.43
CA ALA A 203 -7.09 -21.05 32.78
C ALA A 203 -7.70 -21.62 31.49
N GLU A 204 -6.97 -22.42 30.73
CA GLU A 204 -7.43 -22.96 29.44
C GLU A 204 -8.12 -24.32 29.58
N ARG A 205 -7.88 -25.02 30.69
CA ARG A 205 -8.39 -26.39 30.93
C ARG A 205 -9.90 -26.49 30.80
N GLN A 206 -10.64 -25.48 31.24
CA GLN A 206 -12.10 -25.50 31.13
C GLN A 206 -12.55 -25.47 29.67
N MET A 207 -11.95 -24.61 28.85
CA MET A 207 -12.19 -24.60 27.40
C MET A 207 -11.77 -25.92 26.76
N ALA A 208 -10.58 -26.41 27.10
CA ALA A 208 -10.00 -27.65 26.57
C ALA A 208 -10.93 -28.86 26.79
N ALA A 209 -11.52 -28.97 27.97
CA ALA A 209 -12.43 -30.05 28.34
C ALA A 209 -13.81 -29.99 27.65
N ARG A 210 -14.12 -28.89 26.95
CA ARG A 210 -15.40 -28.70 26.25
C ARG A 210 -15.29 -28.88 24.73
N LEU A 211 -14.07 -29.03 24.20
CA LEU A 211 -13.87 -29.40 22.81
C LEU A 211 -14.55 -30.74 22.53
N ALA A 212 -15.24 -30.82 21.41
CA ALA A 212 -15.81 -32.08 20.95
C ALA A 212 -14.69 -33.01 20.48
N GLU A 213 -14.99 -34.32 20.48
CA GLU A 213 -14.08 -35.37 20.03
C GLU A 213 -12.78 -35.47 20.83
N VAL A 214 -12.76 -34.93 22.05
CA VAL A 214 -11.72 -35.19 23.04
C VAL A 214 -12.07 -36.45 23.81
N THR A 215 -11.22 -37.46 23.75
CA THR A 215 -11.37 -38.70 24.52
C THR A 215 -10.31 -38.81 25.60
N ARG A 216 -10.66 -39.39 26.75
CA ARG A 216 -9.68 -39.64 27.80
C ARG A 216 -9.02 -41.00 27.60
N ASN A 217 -7.70 -41.02 27.53
CA ASN A 217 -6.91 -42.25 27.43
C ASN A 217 -6.89 -43.00 28.78
N PRO A 218 -6.56 -44.31 28.78
CA PRO A 218 -6.46 -45.11 30.01
C PRO A 218 -5.45 -44.56 31.03
N ASP A 219 -4.38 -43.91 30.55
CA ASP A 219 -3.35 -43.25 31.36
C ASP A 219 -3.77 -41.89 31.93
N ARG A 220 -5.04 -41.50 31.74
CA ARG A 220 -5.67 -40.23 32.12
C ARG A 220 -5.24 -39.02 31.29
N SER A 221 -4.39 -39.18 30.27
CA SER A 221 -4.13 -38.13 29.27
C SER A 221 -5.36 -37.90 28.39
N PHE A 222 -5.41 -36.76 27.70
CA PHE A 222 -6.46 -36.44 26.74
C PHE A 222 -5.95 -36.65 25.32
N ASN A 223 -6.71 -37.39 24.52
CA ASN A 223 -6.51 -37.46 23.08
C ASN A 223 -7.27 -36.31 22.43
N THR A 224 -6.52 -35.38 21.86
CA THR A 224 -7.03 -34.16 21.22
C THR A 224 -6.86 -34.20 19.71
N THR A 225 -6.49 -35.36 19.15
CA THR A 225 -6.13 -35.50 17.74
C THR A 225 -7.20 -34.93 16.82
N ASN A 226 -8.49 -35.12 17.14
CA ASN A 226 -9.61 -34.64 16.34
C ASN A 226 -10.39 -33.50 17.01
N ALA A 227 -9.82 -32.82 18.00
CA ALA A 227 -10.56 -31.86 18.82
C ALA A 227 -11.21 -30.75 17.96
N LYS A 228 -12.53 -30.57 18.12
CA LYS A 228 -13.31 -29.55 17.40
C LYS A 228 -13.98 -28.57 18.36
N VAL A 229 -14.07 -27.31 17.94
CA VAL A 229 -14.85 -26.26 18.63
C VAL A 229 -16.34 -26.57 18.44
N VAL A 230 -17.13 -26.38 19.50
CA VAL A 230 -18.60 -26.51 19.50
C VAL A 230 -19.20 -25.38 20.35
N CYS A 231 -20.53 -25.25 20.40
CA CYS A 231 -21.21 -24.17 21.12
C CYS A 231 -20.73 -24.03 22.59
N SER A 232 -20.62 -25.15 23.31
CA SER A 232 -20.16 -25.15 24.72
C SER A 232 -18.67 -24.82 24.92
N VAL A 233 -17.90 -24.64 23.84
CA VAL A 233 -16.51 -24.14 23.89
C VAL A 233 -16.49 -22.62 24.06
N CYS A 234 -17.59 -21.93 23.78
CA CYS A 234 -17.72 -20.51 24.11
C CYS A 234 -18.80 -20.26 25.16
N HIS A 235 -19.87 -21.05 25.10
CA HIS A 235 -21.02 -20.86 25.96
C HIS A 235 -21.01 -21.76 27.19
N ASP A 236 -21.52 -21.24 28.30
CA ASP A 236 -21.96 -22.05 29.41
C ASP A 236 -23.49 -22.12 29.40
N GLN A 237 -24.02 -23.29 29.05
CA GLN A 237 -25.46 -23.53 29.01
C GLN A 237 -26.12 -23.48 30.39
N HIS A 238 -25.33 -23.43 31.46
CA HIS A 238 -25.78 -23.48 32.83
C HIS A 238 -25.81 -22.09 33.49
N SER A 239 -24.80 -21.25 33.23
CA SER A 239 -24.60 -19.98 33.94
C SER A 239 -24.38 -18.81 32.99
N GLN A 240 -24.90 -17.63 33.37
CA GLN A 240 -24.60 -16.36 32.71
C GLN A 240 -23.63 -15.47 33.46
N GLU A 241 -23.08 -15.86 34.61
CA GLU A 241 -22.39 -14.93 35.51
C GLU A 241 -21.23 -14.13 34.89
N ASN A 242 -20.57 -14.68 33.86
CA ASN A 242 -19.39 -14.06 33.25
C ASN A 242 -19.72 -12.85 32.37
N ALA A 243 -18.73 -11.98 32.20
CA ALA A 243 -18.84 -10.80 31.35
C ALA A 243 -18.93 -11.18 29.85
N PRO A 244 -19.82 -10.54 29.08
CA PRO A 244 -20.09 -10.90 27.70
C PRO A 244 -19.05 -10.29 26.75
N PHE A 245 -18.98 -10.80 25.52
CA PHE A 245 -18.13 -10.22 24.48
C PHE A 245 -18.61 -8.84 23.98
N ASP A 246 -19.90 -8.53 24.17
CA ASP A 246 -20.51 -7.26 23.77
C ASP A 246 -20.58 -6.33 24.99
N PRO A 247 -19.82 -5.24 25.03
CA PRO A 247 -19.84 -4.28 26.13
C PRO A 247 -21.21 -3.64 26.38
N LEU A 248 -22.11 -3.68 25.39
CA LEU A 248 -23.47 -3.13 25.47
C LEU A 248 -24.51 -4.15 25.94
N SER A 249 -24.11 -5.39 26.19
CA SER A 249 -24.99 -6.42 26.72
C SER A 249 -25.61 -6.02 28.06
N PRO A 250 -26.85 -6.46 28.37
CA PRO A 250 -27.50 -6.18 29.64
C PRO A 250 -26.65 -6.58 30.86
N ALA A 251 -26.81 -5.89 31.99
CA ALA A 251 -26.13 -6.25 33.22
C ALA A 251 -26.74 -7.51 33.86
N PHE A 252 -25.92 -8.31 34.52
CA PHE A 252 -26.36 -9.42 35.36
C PHE A 252 -26.14 -9.06 36.82
N THR A 253 -27.22 -9.03 37.58
CA THR A 253 -27.23 -8.71 39.03
C THR A 253 -27.74 -9.89 39.87
N GLY A 254 -27.96 -11.05 39.25
CA GLY A 254 -28.42 -12.28 39.89
C GLY A 254 -29.33 -13.12 38.99
N ALA A 255 -29.72 -14.31 39.46
CA ALA A 255 -30.60 -15.23 38.74
C ALA A 255 -31.89 -14.54 38.27
N GLY A 256 -32.29 -14.78 37.02
CA GLY A 256 -33.47 -14.13 36.42
C GLY A 256 -33.22 -12.73 35.83
N THR A 257 -32.00 -12.20 35.94
CA THR A 257 -31.57 -10.93 35.31
C THR A 257 -30.64 -11.18 34.13
N GLY A 258 -30.30 -10.13 33.37
CA GLY A 258 -29.36 -10.27 32.25
C GLY A 258 -29.95 -10.95 31.02
N GLU A 259 -31.27 -10.94 30.84
CA GLU A 259 -31.92 -11.46 29.64
C GLU A 259 -31.35 -10.79 28.38
N GLY A 260 -30.90 -11.59 27.41
CA GLY A 260 -30.25 -11.10 26.18
C GLY A 260 -28.72 -11.04 26.24
N ARG A 261 -28.10 -11.36 27.39
CA ARG A 261 -26.65 -11.57 27.49
C ARG A 261 -26.22 -12.86 26.79
N HIS A 262 -24.90 -13.04 26.67
CA HIS A 262 -24.30 -14.02 25.78
C HIS A 262 -23.85 -15.36 26.40
N PHE A 263 -24.31 -15.76 27.60
CA PHE A 263 -24.00 -17.10 28.19
C PHE A 263 -22.54 -17.50 28.10
N GLN A 264 -21.60 -16.60 28.41
CA GLN A 264 -20.19 -16.90 28.23
C GLN A 264 -19.70 -17.81 29.36
N ARG A 265 -18.86 -18.79 29.02
CA ARG A 265 -18.24 -19.66 30.04
C ARG A 265 -17.22 -18.92 30.89
N GLU A 266 -16.54 -17.96 30.29
CA GLU A 266 -15.51 -17.15 30.93
C GLU A 266 -15.71 -15.70 30.50
N ASN A 267 -15.11 -14.77 31.24
CA ASN A 267 -15.05 -13.36 30.86
C ASN A 267 -14.46 -13.21 29.44
N ASN A 268 -15.11 -12.43 28.58
CA ASN A 268 -14.64 -12.20 27.20
C ASN A 268 -14.68 -10.72 26.76
N GLU A 269 -14.83 -9.81 27.71
CA GLU A 269 -14.85 -8.36 27.52
C GLU A 269 -13.51 -7.77 27.05
N LEU A 270 -12.43 -8.56 27.11
CA LEU A 270 -11.10 -8.27 26.58
C LEU A 270 -10.64 -9.32 25.53
N ASN A 271 -11.57 -10.08 24.95
CA ASN A 271 -11.32 -11.19 24.00
C ASN A 271 -10.59 -12.41 24.59
N GLN A 272 -10.57 -12.57 25.92
CA GLN A 272 -9.80 -13.62 26.61
C GLN A 272 -10.04 -15.03 26.04
N MET A 273 -11.26 -15.34 25.63
CA MET A 273 -11.58 -16.63 25.03
C MET A 273 -11.05 -16.79 23.61
N CYS A 274 -11.13 -15.74 22.79
CA CYS A 274 -10.63 -15.77 21.40
C CYS A 274 -9.12 -16.04 21.40
N LEU A 275 -8.41 -15.40 22.32
CA LEU A 275 -6.96 -15.50 22.46
C LEU A 275 -6.47 -16.90 22.81
N ILE A 276 -7.30 -17.79 23.37
CA ILE A 276 -6.87 -19.16 23.67
C ILE A 276 -6.56 -19.93 22.39
N CYS A 277 -7.35 -19.78 21.34
CA CYS A 277 -7.11 -20.49 20.07
C CYS A 277 -6.38 -19.63 19.04
N HIS A 278 -6.63 -18.31 19.07
CA HIS A 278 -6.09 -17.33 18.12
C HIS A 278 -4.92 -16.51 18.68
N SER A 279 -4.25 -16.97 19.74
CA SER A 279 -3.10 -16.23 20.34
C SER A 279 -2.00 -15.84 19.35
N PRO A 280 -1.70 -16.59 18.27
CA PRO A 280 -0.67 -16.13 17.33
C PRO A 280 -1.03 -14.80 16.64
N ARG A 281 -2.32 -14.40 16.65
CA ARG A 281 -2.79 -13.10 16.16
C ARG A 281 -2.83 -12.00 17.22
N ASP A 282 -2.55 -12.33 18.49
CA ASP A 282 -2.49 -11.35 19.59
C ASP A 282 -1.17 -10.59 19.60
N VAL A 283 -1.07 -9.63 18.70
CA VAL A 283 0.11 -8.80 18.55
C VAL A 283 -0.22 -7.35 18.85
N GLN A 284 0.76 -6.62 19.38
CA GLN A 284 0.64 -5.19 19.67
C GLN A 284 1.39 -4.32 18.65
N ASN A 285 1.96 -4.95 17.62
CA ASN A 285 2.72 -4.31 16.54
C ASN A 285 2.46 -5.06 15.23
N SER A 286 2.16 -4.32 14.16
CA SER A 286 1.89 -4.86 12.83
C SER A 286 3.09 -5.57 12.20
N ALA A 287 4.32 -5.21 12.62
CA ALA A 287 5.54 -5.90 12.21
C ALA A 287 5.60 -7.38 12.65
N LEU A 288 4.68 -7.82 13.53
CA LEU A 288 4.55 -9.20 13.97
C LEU A 288 3.54 -10.01 13.12
N GLY A 289 3.09 -9.49 11.97
CA GLY A 289 2.29 -10.27 11.02
C GLY A 289 0.80 -10.31 11.31
N SER A 290 0.26 -9.36 12.07
CA SER A 290 -1.18 -9.21 12.28
C SER A 290 -1.53 -7.79 12.71
N HIS A 291 -2.75 -7.35 12.45
CA HIS A 291 -3.24 -6.06 12.90
C HIS A 291 -3.17 -5.99 14.44
N PRO A 292 -2.60 -4.91 14.99
CA PRO A 292 -2.51 -4.75 16.43
C PRO A 292 -3.87 -4.81 17.12
N VAL A 293 -3.94 -5.57 18.21
CA VAL A 293 -5.08 -5.61 19.14
C VAL A 293 -4.57 -5.35 20.57
N ARG A 294 -5.48 -5.01 21.49
CA ARG A 294 -5.18 -4.59 22.86
C ARG A 294 -4.24 -3.38 22.90
N VAL A 295 -4.43 -2.50 21.93
CA VAL A 295 -3.74 -1.21 21.80
C VAL A 295 -4.76 -0.08 21.71
N PRO A 296 -4.47 1.10 22.27
CA PRO A 296 -5.29 2.28 22.02
C PRO A 296 -5.19 2.68 20.55
N ILE A 297 -6.21 3.36 20.05
CA ILE A 297 -6.16 3.96 18.70
C ILE A 297 -5.12 5.09 18.73
N PRO A 298 -4.15 5.12 17.80
CA PRO A 298 -3.16 6.20 17.72
C PRO A 298 -3.80 7.56 17.41
N ALA A 299 -3.05 8.65 17.60
CA ALA A 299 -3.43 9.97 17.10
C ALA A 299 -2.95 10.17 15.63
N GLY A 300 -3.38 11.25 14.98
CA GLY A 300 -2.96 11.60 13.62
C GLY A 300 -3.92 11.06 12.57
N ASP A 301 -3.46 10.12 11.73
CA ASP A 301 -4.21 9.51 10.62
C ASP A 301 -5.30 8.51 11.07
N PHE A 302 -5.76 8.67 12.31
CA PHE A 302 -6.66 7.77 12.98
C PHE A 302 -7.76 8.54 13.73
N GLN A 303 -8.91 7.90 13.87
CA GLN A 303 -10.05 8.40 14.63
C GLN A 303 -10.69 7.29 15.47
N THR A 304 -11.41 7.69 16.53
CA THR A 304 -12.23 6.75 17.30
C THR A 304 -13.42 6.30 16.45
N PRO A 305 -13.69 4.99 16.32
CA PRO A 305 -14.79 4.50 15.52
C PRO A 305 -16.13 4.90 16.13
N ALA A 306 -17.08 5.30 15.28
CA ALA A 306 -18.42 5.65 15.71
C ALA A 306 -19.29 4.41 15.95
N LEU A 307 -19.05 3.33 15.18
CA LEU A 307 -19.91 2.14 15.14
C LEU A 307 -19.22 0.87 15.64
N LEU A 308 -17.89 0.79 15.57
CA LEU A 308 -17.17 -0.42 15.97
C LEU A 308 -16.95 -0.44 17.49
N PRO A 309 -17.23 -1.57 18.17
CA PRO A 309 -17.02 -1.67 19.60
C PRO A 309 -15.51 -1.75 19.90
N LEU A 310 -15.11 -1.08 20.98
CA LEU A 310 -13.80 -1.26 21.61
C LEU A 310 -13.96 -2.14 22.85
N ASP A 311 -12.86 -2.70 23.35
CA ASP A 311 -12.91 -3.42 24.61
C ASP A 311 -13.20 -2.50 25.81
N THR A 312 -13.33 -3.05 27.01
CA THR A 312 -13.63 -2.25 28.21
C THR A 312 -12.54 -1.27 28.62
N ASN A 313 -11.34 -1.37 28.02
CA ASN A 313 -10.25 -0.42 28.18
C ASN A 313 -10.22 0.64 27.06
N ALA A 314 -11.24 0.66 26.19
CA ALA A 314 -11.28 1.48 24.98
C ALA A 314 -10.12 1.18 24.00
N GLN A 315 -9.72 -0.09 23.90
CA GLN A 315 -8.68 -0.55 22.98
C GLN A 315 -9.29 -1.34 21.81
N VAL A 316 -8.54 -1.39 20.70
CA VAL A 316 -8.88 -2.20 19.53
C VAL A 316 -8.84 -3.67 19.91
N ALA A 317 -9.87 -4.42 19.54
CA ALA A 317 -10.08 -5.82 19.89
C ALA A 317 -10.34 -6.68 18.64
N CYS A 318 -10.19 -8.01 18.74
CA CYS A 318 -10.62 -8.92 17.66
C CYS A 318 -12.09 -8.68 17.31
N MET A 319 -12.90 -8.49 18.35
CA MET A 319 -14.32 -8.19 18.27
C MET A 319 -14.64 -6.76 17.78
N SER A 320 -13.66 -5.87 17.58
CA SER A 320 -13.89 -4.58 16.92
C SER A 320 -14.21 -4.79 15.43
N CYS A 321 -13.55 -5.75 14.79
CA CYS A 321 -13.76 -6.07 13.38
C CYS A 321 -14.68 -7.28 13.18
N HIS A 322 -14.58 -8.28 14.06
CA HIS A 322 -15.31 -9.55 13.92
C HIS A 322 -16.55 -9.63 14.79
N MET A 323 -17.54 -10.41 14.34
CA MET A 323 -18.67 -10.86 15.14
C MET A 323 -18.92 -12.36 14.90
N PRO A 324 -18.87 -13.21 15.94
CA PRO A 324 -18.95 -14.65 15.76
C PRO A 324 -20.24 -15.18 15.17
N HIS A 325 -21.36 -14.46 15.21
CA HIS A 325 -22.65 -15.00 14.78
C HIS A 325 -23.45 -13.99 13.97
N PHE A 326 -24.19 -14.48 12.97
CA PHE A 326 -25.18 -13.75 12.18
C PHE A 326 -24.64 -12.45 11.57
N THR A 327 -23.42 -12.49 11.05
CA THR A 327 -22.82 -11.37 10.35
C THR A 327 -22.64 -11.71 8.88
N ASP A 328 -23.28 -10.93 8.02
CA ASP A 328 -23.21 -11.12 6.57
C ASP A 328 -22.11 -10.28 5.91
N SER A 329 -21.22 -9.68 6.71
CA SER A 329 -20.06 -8.90 6.24
C SER A 329 -20.45 -7.74 5.33
N GLY A 330 -21.51 -7.03 5.73
CA GLY A 330 -22.05 -5.89 5.00
C GLY A 330 -22.85 -6.31 3.76
N GLY A 331 -23.57 -7.43 3.85
CA GLY A 331 -24.37 -7.98 2.75
C GLY A 331 -23.57 -8.76 1.69
N ALA A 332 -22.36 -9.21 2.01
CA ALA A 332 -21.52 -10.00 1.10
C ALA A 332 -22.26 -11.26 0.61
N ASN A 333 -22.02 -11.63 -0.66
CA ASN A 333 -22.65 -12.78 -1.31
C ASN A 333 -24.20 -12.77 -1.23
N GLY A 334 -24.81 -11.58 -1.33
CA GLY A 334 -26.27 -11.44 -1.24
C GLY A 334 -26.82 -11.73 0.16
N GLY A 335 -26.04 -11.43 1.20
CA GLY A 335 -26.39 -11.68 2.60
C GLY A 335 -25.96 -13.05 3.12
N ALA A 336 -25.30 -13.88 2.31
CA ALA A 336 -24.77 -15.17 2.76
C ALA A 336 -23.46 -15.05 3.57
N GLY A 337 -22.88 -13.85 3.68
CA GLY A 337 -21.59 -13.61 4.32
C GLY A 337 -20.41 -14.06 3.45
N ASP A 338 -19.22 -13.56 3.76
CA ASP A 338 -17.97 -13.97 3.11
C ASP A 338 -17.20 -15.02 3.94
N GLY A 339 -17.74 -15.43 5.09
CA GLY A 339 -17.11 -16.37 6.01
C GLY A 339 -15.92 -15.82 6.81
N TYR A 340 -15.56 -14.54 6.65
CA TYR A 340 -14.56 -13.88 7.50
C TYR A 340 -15.17 -13.31 8.79
N LEU A 341 -16.50 -13.34 8.91
CA LEU A 341 -17.24 -12.91 10.09
C LEU A 341 -17.01 -11.43 10.41
N LEU A 342 -16.84 -10.61 9.38
CA LEU A 342 -16.67 -9.16 9.50
C LEU A 342 -18.01 -8.53 9.89
N ARG A 343 -18.00 -7.62 10.87
CA ARG A 343 -19.21 -6.91 11.34
C ARG A 343 -19.91 -6.11 10.25
N GLU A 344 -19.12 -5.60 9.31
CA GLU A 344 -19.52 -4.71 8.23
C GLU A 344 -18.67 -5.02 7.00
N HIS A 345 -18.95 -4.34 5.90
CA HIS A 345 -18.12 -4.43 4.69
C HIS A 345 -16.66 -4.03 5.01
N ILE A 346 -15.69 -4.75 4.43
CA ILE A 346 -14.26 -4.62 4.77
C ILE A 346 -13.74 -3.18 4.75
N ASN A 347 -14.08 -2.41 3.70
CA ASN A 347 -13.65 -1.00 3.60
C ASN A 347 -14.28 -0.13 4.69
N THR A 348 -15.56 -0.38 5.02
CA THR A 348 -16.29 0.37 6.04
C THR A 348 -15.63 0.21 7.40
N ILE A 349 -15.18 -1.02 7.74
CA ILE A 349 -14.48 -1.28 9.00
C ILE A 349 -13.18 -0.48 9.07
N CYS A 350 -12.35 -0.51 8.02
CA CYS A 350 -11.09 0.23 8.00
C CYS A 350 -11.31 1.73 8.18
N LEU A 351 -12.26 2.33 7.46
CA LEU A 351 -12.51 3.78 7.47
C LEU A 351 -13.14 4.31 8.76
N GLN A 352 -13.68 3.43 9.62
CA GLN A 352 -14.12 3.84 10.96
C GLN A 352 -12.94 4.28 11.83
N CYS A 353 -11.73 3.77 11.56
CA CYS A 353 -10.52 4.13 12.31
C CYS A 353 -9.49 4.88 11.47
N HIS A 354 -9.29 4.54 10.20
CA HIS A 354 -8.26 5.12 9.34
C HIS A 354 -8.80 6.29 8.52
N THR A 355 -8.14 7.45 8.58
CA THR A 355 -8.63 8.69 7.96
C THR A 355 -7.80 9.15 6.75
N LEU A 356 -6.68 8.50 6.48
CA LEU A 356 -5.72 8.94 5.45
C LEU A 356 -6.26 8.82 4.02
N ALA A 357 -7.13 7.84 3.75
CA ALA A 357 -7.58 7.53 2.41
C ALA A 357 -8.67 8.50 1.91
N ASP A 358 -8.42 9.12 0.75
CA ASP A 358 -9.45 9.83 -0.01
C ASP A 358 -10.26 8.81 -0.82
N THR A 359 -11.27 8.23 -0.19
CA THR A 359 -12.14 7.21 -0.82
C THR A 359 -13.16 7.78 -1.80
N VAL A 360 -13.22 9.11 -1.95
CA VAL A 360 -14.12 9.79 -2.89
C VAL A 360 -13.39 10.15 -4.18
N GLY A 361 -12.18 10.71 -4.06
CA GLY A 361 -11.39 11.20 -5.20
C GLY A 361 -10.18 10.35 -5.57
N GLY A 362 -9.69 9.49 -4.66
CA GLY A 362 -8.47 8.72 -4.86
C GLY A 362 -8.60 7.63 -5.93
N SER A 363 -7.71 7.65 -6.91
CA SER A 363 -7.74 6.75 -8.07
C SER A 363 -7.77 5.27 -7.68
N HIS A 364 -7.04 4.89 -6.63
CA HIS A 364 -6.95 3.49 -6.23
C HIS A 364 -8.23 2.97 -5.56
N PHE A 365 -9.07 3.82 -4.98
CA PHE A 365 -10.24 3.40 -4.19
C PHE A 365 -11.56 3.36 -4.98
N ASP A 366 -11.54 3.74 -6.26
CA ASP A 366 -12.74 3.70 -7.08
C ASP A 366 -13.22 2.25 -7.30
N ALA A 367 -14.51 2.01 -7.02
CA ALA A 367 -15.08 0.66 -7.08
C ALA A 367 -15.23 0.12 -8.52
N LEU A 368 -15.10 0.96 -9.55
CA LEU A 368 -15.26 0.61 -10.97
C LEU A 368 -13.92 0.57 -11.71
N SER A 369 -13.06 1.55 -11.48
CA SER A 369 -11.77 1.73 -12.17
C SER A 369 -10.55 1.67 -11.27
N GLY A 370 -10.74 1.56 -9.95
CA GLY A 370 -9.64 1.49 -8.99
C GLY A 370 -8.86 0.17 -9.04
N VAL A 371 -7.93 0.02 -8.10
CA VAL A 371 -7.00 -1.11 -8.09
C VAL A 371 -7.74 -2.43 -7.89
N LEU A 372 -7.28 -3.46 -8.59
CA LEU A 372 -7.66 -4.84 -8.33
C LEU A 372 -6.38 -5.67 -8.35
N TRP A 373 -6.05 -6.27 -7.22
CA TRP A 373 -4.82 -7.04 -7.06
C TRP A 373 -4.80 -8.22 -8.04
N PRO A 374 -3.80 -8.29 -8.95
CA PRO A 374 -3.74 -9.33 -9.98
C PRO A 374 -3.18 -10.66 -9.47
N GLY A 375 -2.76 -10.72 -8.20
CA GLY A 375 -1.92 -11.80 -7.66
C GLY A 375 -0.49 -11.32 -7.57
N GLY A 376 0.24 -11.79 -6.55
CA GLY A 376 1.63 -11.42 -6.35
C GLY A 376 2.51 -11.93 -7.50
N GLN A 377 3.52 -11.13 -7.85
CA GLN A 377 4.37 -11.38 -9.02
C GLN A 377 5.87 -11.33 -8.70
N TYR A 378 6.28 -10.48 -7.77
CA TYR A 378 7.69 -10.10 -7.63
C TYR A 378 8.33 -10.49 -6.30
N GLY A 379 7.56 -10.91 -5.29
CA GLY A 379 8.09 -11.47 -4.04
C GLY A 379 7.02 -12.13 -3.16
N SER A 380 5.81 -12.34 -3.70
CA SER A 380 4.64 -12.75 -2.95
C SER A 380 3.81 -13.77 -3.71
N SER A 381 3.33 -14.76 -2.96
CA SER A 381 2.35 -15.74 -3.40
C SER A 381 0.91 -15.30 -3.10
N PHE A 382 0.68 -14.04 -2.71
CA PHE A 382 -0.66 -13.54 -2.36
C PHE A 382 -1.62 -13.66 -3.55
N PRO A 383 -2.75 -14.37 -3.40
CA PRO A 383 -3.64 -14.67 -4.51
C PRO A 383 -4.36 -13.44 -5.06
N ALA A 384 -4.72 -13.50 -6.34
CA ALA A 384 -5.53 -12.45 -6.99
C ALA A 384 -6.88 -12.26 -6.28
N HIS A 385 -7.34 -11.02 -6.20
CA HIS A 385 -8.69 -10.71 -5.73
C HIS A 385 -9.71 -10.77 -6.85
N THR A 386 -10.96 -10.99 -6.49
CA THR A 386 -12.09 -10.95 -7.42
C THR A 386 -12.63 -9.52 -7.60
N ALA A 387 -13.38 -9.27 -8.67
CA ALA A 387 -13.85 -7.94 -9.04
C ALA A 387 -14.66 -7.22 -7.94
N GLU A 388 -15.31 -7.98 -7.05
CA GLU A 388 -16.07 -7.44 -5.91
C GLU A 388 -15.17 -6.73 -4.88
N LYS A 389 -13.84 -6.96 -4.92
CA LYS A 389 -12.87 -6.31 -4.05
C LYS A 389 -12.15 -5.14 -4.72
N ARG A 390 -12.56 -4.72 -5.92
CA ARG A 390 -11.96 -3.55 -6.59
C ARG A 390 -12.05 -2.30 -5.71
N GLY A 391 -10.96 -1.55 -5.64
CA GLY A 391 -10.87 -0.33 -4.83
C GLY A 391 -10.82 -0.58 -3.32
N ALA A 392 -10.79 -1.83 -2.87
CA ALA A 392 -10.69 -2.16 -1.45
C ALA A 392 -9.27 -1.97 -0.92
N CYS A 393 -9.17 -1.64 0.37
CA CYS A 393 -7.88 -1.52 1.08
C CYS A 393 -7.07 -2.81 0.98
N ILE A 394 -7.75 -3.95 0.84
CA ILE A 394 -7.13 -5.26 0.83
C ILE A 394 -6.37 -5.62 -0.45
N ASN A 395 -6.40 -4.74 -1.46
CA ASN A 395 -5.56 -4.90 -2.66
C ASN A 395 -4.10 -4.51 -2.40
N CYS A 396 -3.81 -3.80 -1.30
CA CYS A 396 -2.46 -3.48 -0.89
C CYS A 396 -2.14 -4.00 0.52
N HIS A 397 -3.16 -4.19 1.36
CA HIS A 397 -2.99 -4.59 2.75
C HIS A 397 -3.68 -5.91 3.09
N TRP A 398 -3.08 -6.76 3.90
CA TRP A 398 -3.74 -7.92 4.48
C TRP A 398 -3.73 -7.85 6.01
N PRO A 399 -4.87 -7.57 6.67
CA PRO A 399 -4.92 -7.28 8.10
C PRO A 399 -4.32 -8.35 9.01
N HIS A 400 -4.16 -9.58 8.55
CA HIS A 400 -3.55 -10.67 9.31
C HIS A 400 -2.22 -11.13 8.71
N GLY A 401 -1.49 -10.24 8.03
CA GLY A 401 -0.14 -10.48 7.53
C GLY A 401 -0.05 -11.53 6.42
N TRP A 402 0.87 -11.34 5.50
CA TRP A 402 1.18 -12.34 4.48
C TRP A 402 2.68 -12.66 4.51
N PRO A 403 3.06 -13.95 4.42
CA PRO A 403 4.46 -14.33 4.47
C PRO A 403 5.22 -13.79 3.26
N ASP A 404 6.44 -13.36 3.51
CA ASP A 404 7.42 -13.08 2.48
C ASP A 404 7.90 -14.41 1.85
N ASP A 405 7.79 -14.55 0.52
CA ASP A 405 8.19 -15.79 -0.16
C ASP A 405 9.71 -16.01 -0.11
N ASN A 406 10.51 -14.94 -0.05
CA ASN A 406 11.98 -15.01 0.04
C ASN A 406 12.43 -15.21 1.49
N ILE A 407 11.71 -14.63 2.47
CA ILE A 407 11.98 -14.77 3.91
C ILE A 407 10.78 -15.40 4.61
N THR A 408 10.56 -16.69 4.35
CA THR A 408 9.37 -17.46 4.79
C THR A 408 9.12 -17.52 6.30
N THR A 409 9.98 -16.95 7.14
CA THR A 409 9.81 -16.81 8.60
C THR A 409 9.18 -15.49 9.05
N VAL A 410 9.04 -14.50 8.16
CA VAL A 410 8.44 -13.18 8.48
C VAL A 410 7.23 -12.89 7.59
N ASP A 411 6.38 -11.97 8.03
CA ASP A 411 5.31 -11.39 7.20
C ASP A 411 5.74 -10.02 6.71
N PHE A 412 5.15 -9.56 5.61
CA PHE A 412 5.37 -8.21 5.11
C PHE A 412 5.03 -7.17 6.18
N SER A 413 5.97 -6.24 6.38
CA SER A 413 5.80 -5.13 7.32
C SER A 413 4.59 -4.27 6.91
N ARG A 414 4.01 -3.55 7.88
CA ARG A 414 2.80 -2.71 7.67
C ARG A 414 1.62 -3.46 7.04
N LEU A 415 1.62 -4.78 7.13
CA LEU A 415 0.57 -5.67 6.65
C LEU A 415 0.35 -5.54 5.15
N TRP A 416 1.41 -5.38 4.36
CA TRP A 416 1.29 -5.40 2.90
C TRP A 416 1.04 -6.81 2.35
N VAL A 417 0.64 -6.88 1.09
CA VAL A 417 0.45 -8.14 0.35
C VAL A 417 1.65 -8.53 -0.51
N GLU A 418 2.66 -7.66 -0.58
CA GLU A 418 3.85 -7.78 -1.42
C GLU A 418 4.95 -6.93 -0.79
N ARG A 419 6.21 -7.19 -1.16
CA ARG A 419 7.36 -6.45 -0.66
C ARG A 419 7.24 -4.97 -1.06
N TYR A 420 7.52 -4.10 -0.10
CA TYR A 420 7.68 -2.67 -0.32
C TYR A 420 8.69 -2.14 0.68
N ASP A 421 9.76 -1.49 0.23
CA ASP A 421 10.68 -0.83 1.16
C ASP A 421 10.31 0.64 1.35
N THR A 422 10.56 1.12 2.55
CA THR A 422 10.43 2.53 2.92
C THR A 422 11.75 3.15 3.36
N ALA A 423 12.85 2.37 3.46
CA ALA A 423 14.18 2.85 3.79
C ALA A 423 15.31 1.83 3.49
N ASP A 424 16.31 2.25 2.70
CA ASP A 424 17.61 1.58 2.54
C ASP A 424 18.32 1.33 3.89
N ASP A 425 18.04 0.18 4.51
CA ASP A 425 18.73 -0.33 5.70
C ASP A 425 19.75 -1.44 5.36
N GLY A 426 19.90 -1.75 4.07
CA GLY A 426 20.82 -2.75 3.54
C GLY A 426 20.51 -4.19 3.96
N SER A 427 19.32 -4.46 4.53
CA SER A 427 18.90 -5.80 4.95
C SER A 427 17.98 -6.51 3.94
N ASP A 428 17.43 -5.77 2.98
CA ASP A 428 16.61 -6.33 1.91
C ASP A 428 17.48 -6.78 0.71
N PRO A 429 17.43 -8.07 0.31
CA PRO A 429 18.20 -8.57 -0.82
C PRO A 429 17.68 -8.14 -2.22
N ASP A 430 16.48 -7.58 -2.34
CA ASP A 430 15.85 -7.23 -3.62
C ASP A 430 15.31 -5.78 -3.65
N ASP A 431 15.46 -5.10 -4.80
CA ASP A 431 15.04 -3.71 -5.07
C ASP A 431 13.52 -3.49 -4.86
N ALA A 432 13.11 -3.13 -3.64
CA ALA A 432 11.82 -3.45 -3.05
C ALA A 432 10.62 -2.56 -3.43
N GLU A 433 10.36 -2.34 -4.73
CA GLU A 433 9.18 -1.60 -5.22
C GLU A 433 8.04 -2.51 -5.72
N ASP A 434 8.11 -3.79 -5.37
CA ASP A 434 7.29 -4.89 -5.90
C ASP A 434 5.78 -4.69 -5.72
N LEU A 435 5.34 -4.15 -4.58
CA LEU A 435 3.93 -3.83 -4.32
C LEU A 435 3.35 -2.91 -5.39
N CYS A 436 4.14 -1.92 -5.83
CA CYS A 436 3.74 -0.98 -6.86
C CYS A 436 3.88 -1.61 -8.25
N TYR A 437 5.01 -2.29 -8.51
CA TYR A 437 5.29 -2.91 -9.81
C TYR A 437 4.34 -4.04 -10.18
N THR A 438 3.79 -4.76 -9.21
CA THR A 438 2.76 -5.79 -9.46
C THR A 438 1.56 -5.24 -10.25
N CYS A 439 1.31 -3.93 -10.17
CA CYS A 439 0.30 -3.28 -11.00
C CYS A 439 0.85 -2.34 -12.09
N HIS A 440 2.03 -1.77 -11.88
CA HIS A 440 2.61 -0.70 -12.72
C HIS A 440 3.72 -1.17 -13.68
N ASP A 441 3.57 -2.37 -14.24
CA ASP A 441 4.49 -3.06 -15.16
C ASP A 441 3.85 -3.36 -16.55
N ALA A 442 2.88 -2.53 -16.96
CA ALA A 442 2.01 -2.69 -18.14
C ALA A 442 0.77 -3.59 -17.96
N SER A 443 0.62 -4.32 -16.85
CA SER A 443 -0.63 -5.06 -16.57
C SER A 443 -0.88 -5.29 -15.08
N PRO A 444 -1.98 -4.77 -14.50
CA PRO A 444 -3.19 -4.33 -15.19
C PRO A 444 -3.20 -2.84 -15.52
N ALA A 445 -2.27 -2.02 -15.00
CA ALA A 445 -2.17 -0.63 -15.43
C ALA A 445 -1.63 -0.56 -16.86
N THR A 446 -2.18 0.31 -17.69
CA THR A 446 -1.76 0.44 -19.10
C THR A 446 -0.34 1.03 -19.27
N THR A 447 0.23 1.59 -18.22
CA THR A 447 1.56 2.22 -18.22
C THR A 447 2.61 1.29 -17.61
N ASP A 448 3.74 1.15 -18.28
CA ASP A 448 4.89 0.36 -17.83
C ASP A 448 5.92 1.25 -17.11
N ILE A 449 5.62 1.60 -15.86
CA ILE A 449 6.51 2.46 -15.06
C ILE A 449 7.78 1.71 -14.69
N ARG A 450 7.68 0.40 -14.45
CA ARG A 450 8.83 -0.47 -14.18
C ARG A 450 9.85 -0.40 -15.31
N ALA A 451 9.43 -0.51 -16.57
CA ALA A 451 10.36 -0.40 -17.71
C ALA A 451 11.04 0.97 -17.82
N ASP A 452 10.40 2.06 -17.37
CA ASP A 452 11.04 3.38 -17.33
C ASP A 452 12.20 3.40 -16.34
N PHE A 453 12.06 2.79 -15.16
CA PHE A 453 13.15 2.66 -14.16
C PHE A 453 14.26 1.70 -14.58
N LEU A 454 14.00 0.80 -15.55
CA LEU A 454 15.04 -0.04 -16.15
C LEU A 454 15.84 0.66 -17.26
N LYS A 455 15.49 1.90 -17.64
CA LYS A 455 16.21 2.64 -18.68
C LYS A 455 17.62 2.98 -18.20
N GLY A 456 18.58 2.28 -18.82
CA GLY A 456 19.90 2.03 -18.27
C GLY A 456 20.83 3.23 -18.13
N SER A 457 21.87 2.97 -17.34
CA SER A 457 23.02 3.83 -17.08
C SER A 457 24.08 3.68 -18.18
N ASN A 458 24.79 4.76 -18.50
CA ASN A 458 25.95 4.73 -19.41
C ASN A 458 27.26 4.42 -18.67
N GLY A 459 27.21 3.58 -17.62
CA GLY A 459 28.37 3.19 -16.82
C GLY A 459 28.90 4.26 -15.84
N ALA A 460 28.34 5.48 -15.86
CA ALA A 460 28.66 6.55 -14.90
C ALA A 460 27.44 7.41 -14.48
N GLU A 461 26.38 7.47 -15.29
CA GLU A 461 25.18 8.26 -15.02
C GLU A 461 23.93 7.39 -15.09
N ILE A 462 23.07 7.48 -14.09
CA ILE A 462 21.76 6.82 -14.02
C ILE A 462 20.75 7.73 -14.72
N PHE A 463 19.95 7.18 -15.64
CA PHE A 463 18.95 7.96 -16.39
C PHE A 463 17.53 7.84 -15.87
N HIS A 464 17.42 7.68 -14.56
CA HIS A 464 16.20 7.57 -13.78
C HIS A 464 16.47 8.05 -12.35
N HIS A 465 15.41 8.29 -11.58
CA HIS A 465 15.57 8.45 -10.14
C HIS A 465 15.89 7.09 -9.50
N PRO A 466 16.86 7.02 -8.58
CA PRO A 466 17.31 5.75 -7.99
C PRO A 466 16.29 5.28 -6.97
N VAL A 467 15.20 4.65 -7.42
CA VAL A 467 14.17 4.02 -6.57
C VAL A 467 14.49 2.57 -6.25
N MET A 468 15.61 2.07 -6.78
CA MET A 468 16.12 0.73 -6.50
C MET A 468 17.24 0.86 -5.49
N ASP A 469 17.17 0.14 -4.37
CA ASP A 469 18.14 0.22 -3.27
C ASP A 469 19.58 -0.01 -3.72
N SER A 470 19.78 -0.89 -4.71
CA SER A 470 21.09 -1.12 -5.32
C SER A 470 21.73 0.12 -5.96
N GLU A 471 20.95 1.17 -6.21
CA GLU A 471 21.35 2.44 -6.81
C GLU A 471 21.42 3.59 -5.80
N GLN A 472 20.92 3.37 -4.60
CA GLN A 472 20.83 4.38 -3.56
C GLN A 472 22.15 4.47 -2.78
N SER A 473 22.34 5.60 -2.09
CA SER A 473 23.50 5.78 -1.21
C SER A 473 23.00 5.93 0.22
N PRO A 474 23.71 5.37 1.22
CA PRO A 474 23.26 5.41 2.61
C PRO A 474 22.86 6.81 3.07
N GLY A 475 21.64 6.94 3.61
CA GLY A 475 21.07 8.21 4.06
C GLY A 475 20.42 9.07 2.97
N ARG A 476 20.20 8.51 1.77
CA ARG A 476 19.40 9.11 0.70
C ARG A 476 18.56 8.04 0.02
N SER A 477 17.33 7.87 0.52
CA SER A 477 16.30 7.05 -0.11
C SER A 477 15.33 7.89 -0.95
N VAL A 478 14.89 7.39 -2.10
CA VAL A 478 13.86 7.95 -2.98
C VAL A 478 12.95 6.82 -3.42
N GLU A 479 11.79 6.70 -2.78
CA GLU A 479 10.80 5.67 -3.12
C GLU A 479 9.59 6.22 -3.88
N CYS A 480 8.76 5.32 -4.41
CA CYS A 480 7.47 5.66 -5.03
C CYS A 480 6.66 6.63 -4.14
N ILE A 481 6.58 6.34 -2.83
CA ILE A 481 5.81 7.15 -1.88
C ILE A 481 6.46 8.49 -1.50
N ASN A 482 7.70 8.75 -1.92
CA ASN A 482 8.31 10.06 -1.72
C ASN A 482 7.82 11.09 -2.74
N CYS A 483 7.22 10.63 -3.85
CA CYS A 483 6.60 11.46 -4.88
C CYS A 483 5.09 11.26 -5.00
N HIS A 484 4.55 10.11 -4.59
CA HIS A 484 3.14 9.78 -4.71
C HIS A 484 2.52 9.40 -3.37
N ASN A 485 1.25 9.76 -3.15
CA ASN A 485 0.50 9.29 -2.01
C ASN A 485 -0.54 8.28 -2.51
N PRO A 486 -0.35 6.96 -2.35
CA PRO A 486 -1.29 5.96 -2.88
C PRO A 486 -2.68 6.07 -2.23
N HIS A 487 -2.79 6.74 -1.08
CA HIS A 487 -4.04 6.99 -0.38
C HIS A 487 -4.81 8.22 -0.87
N LYS A 488 -4.16 9.12 -1.64
CA LYS A 488 -4.74 10.41 -2.04
C LYS A 488 -4.56 10.76 -3.51
N ALA A 489 -3.67 10.09 -4.25
CA ALA A 489 -3.42 10.36 -5.65
C ALA A 489 -4.69 10.22 -6.49
N ARG A 490 -4.92 11.21 -7.37
CA ARG A 490 -6.13 11.31 -8.20
C ARG A 490 -5.77 11.37 -9.69
N PRO A 491 -6.71 11.13 -10.63
CA PRO A 491 -6.41 11.17 -12.05
C PRO A 491 -5.95 12.55 -12.53
N ASP A 492 -6.49 13.62 -11.94
CA ASP A 492 -6.16 15.02 -12.24
C ASP A 492 -4.92 15.53 -11.50
N ASN A 493 -4.59 14.93 -10.35
CA ASN A 493 -3.43 15.29 -9.54
C ASN A 493 -2.76 14.04 -8.93
N ARG A 494 -1.71 13.55 -9.60
CA ARG A 494 -0.91 12.41 -9.13
C ARG A 494 -0.05 12.72 -7.90
N LEU A 495 0.09 14.00 -7.54
CA LEU A 495 0.82 14.49 -6.36
C LEU A 495 -0.11 14.85 -5.20
N ALA A 496 -1.41 14.58 -5.31
CA ALA A 496 -2.36 14.86 -4.23
C ALA A 496 -1.93 14.14 -2.94
N GLY A 497 -1.95 14.86 -1.82
CA GLY A 497 -1.51 14.35 -0.52
C GLY A 497 0.01 14.35 -0.28
N MET A 498 0.80 14.90 -1.20
CA MET A 498 2.25 15.09 -1.02
C MET A 498 2.58 16.44 -0.40
N ASP A 499 3.71 16.50 0.30
CA ASP A 499 4.33 17.72 0.80
C ASP A 499 5.46 18.20 -0.14
N GLY A 500 5.89 19.44 0.08
CA GLY A 500 6.84 20.14 -0.78
C GLY A 500 7.51 21.32 -0.09
N VAL A 501 8.34 22.04 -0.85
CA VAL A 501 9.01 23.28 -0.40
C VAL A 501 8.69 24.40 -1.38
N ASP A 502 8.17 25.53 -0.89
CA ASP A 502 7.87 26.70 -1.72
C ASP A 502 9.13 27.43 -2.18
N LEU A 503 8.95 28.47 -3.01
CA LEU A 503 10.04 29.33 -3.48
C LEU A 503 10.80 30.07 -2.36
N ASN A 504 10.20 30.25 -1.18
CA ASN A 504 10.83 30.90 -0.03
C ASN A 504 11.58 29.91 0.87
N GLY A 505 11.48 28.61 0.60
CA GLY A 505 12.08 27.55 1.42
C GLY A 505 11.16 27.07 2.56
N ASN A 506 9.88 27.45 2.57
CA ASN A 506 8.94 26.99 3.58
C ASN A 506 8.30 25.66 3.17
N PRO A 507 8.02 24.76 4.13
CA PRO A 507 7.19 23.59 3.88
C PRO A 507 5.79 23.96 3.37
N VAL A 508 5.29 23.18 2.42
CA VAL A 508 3.94 23.25 1.86
C VAL A 508 3.34 21.85 1.85
N GLY A 509 2.04 21.76 2.05
CA GLY A 509 1.33 20.48 2.09
C GLY A 509 0.41 20.40 3.30
N GLU A 510 -0.34 19.32 3.36
CA GLU A 510 -1.27 19.07 4.46
C GLU A 510 -0.55 19.01 5.81
N GLY A 511 -1.14 19.63 6.83
CA GLY A 511 -0.55 19.72 8.17
C GLY A 511 0.60 20.71 8.32
N THR A 512 1.03 21.39 7.24
CA THR A 512 2.03 22.47 7.31
C THR A 512 1.38 23.83 7.55
N VAL A 513 2.20 24.87 7.79
CA VAL A 513 1.72 26.26 7.89
C VAL A 513 1.08 26.72 6.57
N ASN A 514 1.58 26.24 5.43
CA ASN A 514 1.03 26.49 4.10
C ASN A 514 0.17 25.29 3.66
N ASN A 515 -0.96 25.11 4.34
CA ASN A 515 -1.86 23.98 4.12
C ASN A 515 -2.64 24.09 2.81
N ARG A 516 -2.02 23.61 1.72
CA ARG A 516 -2.62 23.46 0.38
C ARG A 516 -1.94 22.33 -0.40
N GLU A 517 -2.57 21.90 -1.48
CA GLU A 517 -1.90 21.04 -2.45
C GLU A 517 -0.67 21.72 -3.04
N ILE A 518 0.38 20.93 -3.26
CA ILE A 518 1.63 21.38 -3.86
C ILE A 518 1.49 21.52 -5.37
N VAL A 519 2.30 22.39 -5.96
CA VAL A 519 2.57 22.37 -7.41
C VAL A 519 3.86 21.58 -7.68
N GLN A 520 4.00 21.01 -8.89
CA GLN A 520 5.04 20.00 -9.19
C GLN A 520 6.45 20.41 -8.77
N GLN A 521 6.87 21.64 -9.05
CA GLN A 521 8.22 22.11 -8.73
C GLN A 521 8.51 22.13 -7.22
N GLU A 522 7.49 22.28 -6.37
CA GLU A 522 7.66 22.29 -4.92
C GLU A 522 8.04 20.91 -4.38
N LEU A 523 7.59 19.83 -5.04
CA LEU A 523 8.08 18.48 -4.77
C LEU A 523 9.57 18.39 -5.12
N CYS A 524 9.94 18.84 -6.33
CA CYS A 524 11.31 18.79 -6.81
C CYS A 524 12.28 19.57 -5.90
N PHE A 525 11.84 20.71 -5.34
CA PHE A 525 12.65 21.55 -4.46
C PHE A 525 13.00 20.88 -3.12
N LYS A 526 12.26 19.86 -2.67
CA LYS A 526 12.63 19.07 -1.48
C LYS A 526 14.04 18.49 -1.58
N CYS A 527 14.41 18.07 -2.80
CA CYS A 527 15.69 17.46 -3.09
C CYS A 527 16.60 18.43 -3.84
N HIS A 528 16.11 19.06 -4.92
CA HIS A 528 16.87 19.91 -5.83
C HIS A 528 16.92 21.41 -5.44
N GLY A 529 16.44 21.76 -4.25
CA GLY A 529 16.46 23.12 -3.69
C GLY A 529 17.62 23.37 -2.73
N ASP A 530 17.30 23.79 -1.50
CA ASP A 530 18.28 24.22 -0.48
C ASP A 530 19.12 23.08 0.12
N SER A 531 18.52 21.90 0.21
CA SER A 531 19.10 20.65 0.74
C SER A 531 20.01 19.95 -0.26
N PHE A 532 20.18 20.48 -1.49
CA PHE A 532 20.93 19.81 -2.54
C PHE A 532 22.45 19.85 -2.28
N ASN A 533 23.09 18.69 -2.43
CA ASN A 533 24.53 18.53 -2.18
C ASN A 533 25.37 19.31 -3.20
N ALA A 534 26.09 20.33 -2.74
CA ALA A 534 27.02 21.13 -3.54
C ALA A 534 28.22 20.32 -4.11
N SER A 535 28.32 19.02 -3.85
CA SER A 535 29.43 18.16 -4.29
C SER A 535 29.31 17.61 -5.72
N ARG A 536 28.15 17.73 -6.40
CA ARG A 536 28.03 17.34 -7.83
C ARG A 536 28.42 18.54 -8.71
N SER A 537 29.30 18.33 -9.70
CA SER A 537 29.66 19.40 -10.64
C SER A 537 28.46 19.78 -11.49
N ARG A 538 28.25 21.09 -11.76
CA ARG A 538 27.16 21.64 -12.60
C ARG A 538 25.75 21.53 -12.01
N THR A 539 25.61 21.42 -10.69
CA THR A 539 24.32 21.46 -10.02
C THR A 539 24.18 22.72 -9.16
N SER A 540 22.98 23.28 -9.14
CA SER A 540 22.64 24.55 -8.52
C SER A 540 21.31 24.43 -7.78
N ASN A 541 21.05 25.36 -6.87
CA ASN A 541 19.81 25.40 -6.10
C ASN A 541 18.65 25.82 -7.01
N LYS A 542 17.83 24.86 -7.43
CA LYS A 542 16.77 25.09 -8.42
C LYS A 542 15.67 26.01 -7.92
N ARG A 543 15.44 26.08 -6.60
CA ARG A 543 14.54 27.07 -5.99
C ARG A 543 15.00 28.49 -6.31
N LEU A 544 16.30 28.73 -6.21
CA LEU A 544 16.90 30.05 -6.45
C LEU A 544 17.08 30.35 -7.94
N ASP A 545 17.39 29.35 -8.77
CA ASP A 545 17.51 29.50 -10.22
C ASP A 545 16.18 29.84 -10.90
N PHE A 546 15.06 29.39 -10.33
CA PHE A 546 13.73 29.75 -10.81
C PHE A 546 13.10 30.89 -10.01
N SER A 547 13.86 31.60 -9.18
CA SER A 547 13.33 32.74 -8.42
C SER A 547 13.29 34.03 -9.25
N ALA A 548 12.32 34.90 -8.97
CA ALA A 548 12.24 36.27 -9.52
C ALA A 548 13.32 37.22 -9.01
N ASP A 549 14.26 36.75 -8.18
CA ASP A 549 15.24 37.58 -7.49
C ASP A 549 15.91 38.54 -8.48
N ALA A 550 16.13 39.78 -8.06
CA ALA A 550 16.81 40.78 -8.87
C ALA A 550 18.15 40.25 -9.40
N SER A 551 18.87 39.43 -8.63
CA SER A 551 20.13 38.77 -9.04
C SER A 551 19.99 37.66 -10.09
N ASN A 552 18.76 37.32 -10.49
CA ASN A 552 18.45 36.32 -11.50
C ASN A 552 17.83 36.97 -12.75
N SER A 553 18.70 37.39 -13.67
CA SER A 553 18.35 38.25 -14.81
C SER A 553 17.73 37.51 -16.00
N GLY A 554 17.72 36.17 -15.99
CA GLY A 554 17.11 35.33 -17.00
C GLY A 554 16.99 33.86 -16.54
N TYR A 555 15.86 33.23 -16.85
CA TYR A 555 15.51 31.85 -16.46
C TYR A 555 14.44 31.28 -17.40
N HIS A 556 14.33 29.96 -17.47
CA HIS A 556 13.14 29.32 -18.01
C HIS A 556 11.95 29.45 -17.03
N PRO A 557 10.71 29.60 -17.54
CA PRO A 557 9.58 30.06 -16.73
C PRO A 557 8.93 28.94 -15.92
N VAL A 558 9.60 28.38 -14.91
CA VAL A 558 9.04 27.26 -14.12
C VAL A 558 8.02 27.72 -13.08
N THR A 559 8.34 28.78 -12.35
CA THR A 559 7.56 29.28 -11.21
C THR A 559 6.74 30.52 -11.56
N GLN A 560 7.10 31.18 -12.65
CA GLN A 560 6.53 32.44 -13.12
C GLN A 560 6.88 32.68 -14.58
N ALA A 561 6.15 33.59 -15.22
CA ALA A 561 6.38 33.97 -16.61
C ALA A 561 7.84 34.39 -16.86
N GLY A 562 8.31 34.09 -18.07
CA GLY A 562 9.66 34.35 -18.48
C GLY A 562 9.95 35.85 -18.50
N ARG A 563 11.21 36.20 -18.33
CA ARG A 563 11.63 37.60 -18.29
C ARG A 563 11.58 38.29 -19.67
N ASN A 564 11.74 37.53 -20.75
CA ASN A 564 11.62 38.03 -22.12
C ASN A 564 10.14 38.02 -22.54
N GLN A 565 9.59 39.19 -22.87
CA GLN A 565 8.20 39.35 -23.31
C GLN A 565 8.09 39.83 -24.77
N SER A 566 9.16 39.65 -25.56
CA SER A 566 9.21 40.16 -26.92
C SER A 566 8.25 39.44 -27.87
N ALA A 567 7.77 40.16 -28.89
CA ALA A 567 6.93 39.57 -29.95
C ALA A 567 7.69 38.51 -30.76
N ASN A 568 9.02 38.65 -30.86
CA ASN A 568 9.86 37.63 -31.49
C ASN A 568 9.92 36.34 -30.67
N LEU A 569 9.91 36.40 -29.33
CA LEU A 569 9.76 35.19 -28.50
C LEU A 569 8.36 34.59 -28.66
N ALA A 570 7.31 35.41 -28.64
CA ALA A 570 5.95 34.91 -28.83
C ALA A 570 5.79 34.15 -30.16
N ALA A 571 6.44 34.59 -31.23
CA ALA A 571 6.34 34.00 -32.56
C ALA A 571 7.11 32.68 -32.76
N GLN A 572 7.96 32.28 -31.81
CA GLN A 572 8.74 31.04 -31.85
C GLN A 572 8.24 29.99 -30.85
N LEU A 573 7.25 30.30 -30.00
CA LEU A 573 6.77 29.35 -29.01
C LEU A 573 5.83 28.31 -29.64
N LEU A 574 6.12 27.03 -29.39
CA LEU A 574 5.33 25.89 -29.86
C LEU A 574 4.38 25.34 -28.78
N GLY A 575 3.49 24.42 -29.17
CA GLY A 575 2.64 23.70 -28.22
C GLY A 575 1.66 24.58 -27.45
N GLY A 576 1.24 25.72 -28.02
CA GLY A 576 0.32 26.66 -27.37
C GLY A 576 0.96 27.53 -26.28
N LEU A 577 2.29 27.49 -26.13
CA LEU A 577 3.02 28.35 -25.21
C LEU A 577 2.92 29.83 -25.63
N THR A 578 2.88 30.70 -24.63
CA THR A 578 2.92 32.16 -24.77
C THR A 578 4.01 32.71 -23.87
N THR A 579 4.37 33.99 -24.01
CA THR A 579 5.38 34.62 -23.13
C THR A 579 4.92 34.72 -21.67
N SER A 580 3.60 34.62 -21.41
CA SER A 580 3.03 34.54 -20.06
C SER A 580 2.96 33.11 -19.49
N SER A 581 3.23 32.08 -20.30
CA SER A 581 3.14 30.69 -19.87
C SER A 581 4.26 30.33 -18.89
N THR A 582 3.94 29.43 -17.96
CA THR A 582 4.93 28.66 -17.21
C THR A 582 5.09 27.26 -17.79
N VAL A 583 6.24 26.65 -17.55
CA VAL A 583 6.55 25.25 -17.87
C VAL A 583 6.78 24.46 -16.59
N ARG A 584 6.58 23.16 -16.63
CA ARG A 584 6.81 22.21 -15.54
C ARG A 584 8.21 21.64 -15.63
N CYS A 585 8.76 21.16 -14.51
CA CYS A 585 10.03 20.42 -14.52
C CYS A 585 9.93 19.23 -15.49
N THR A 586 8.79 18.54 -15.50
CA THR A 586 8.53 17.40 -16.39
C THR A 586 8.23 17.76 -17.84
N ASP A 587 8.20 19.04 -18.21
CA ASP A 587 8.16 19.42 -19.63
C ASP A 587 9.53 19.22 -20.30
N CYS A 588 10.60 19.10 -19.50
CA CYS A 588 11.95 18.72 -19.93
C CYS A 588 12.37 17.38 -19.33
N HIS A 589 12.11 17.20 -18.02
CA HIS A 589 12.52 16.02 -17.25
C HIS A 589 11.46 14.93 -17.23
N ASN A 590 11.43 14.10 -18.27
CA ASN A 590 10.37 13.12 -18.48
C ASN A 590 10.89 11.90 -19.24
N SER A 591 10.04 10.89 -19.35
CA SER A 591 10.28 9.75 -20.23
C SER A 591 10.49 10.18 -21.67
N ASN A 592 11.46 9.55 -22.34
CA ASN A 592 11.70 9.72 -23.77
C ASN A 592 10.49 9.30 -24.64
N ALA A 593 9.54 8.56 -24.07
CA ALA A 593 8.25 8.26 -24.71
C ALA A 593 7.47 9.54 -25.09
N THR A 594 7.71 10.64 -24.37
CA THR A 594 7.07 11.93 -24.61
C THR A 594 7.87 12.82 -25.57
N GLY A 595 9.03 12.39 -26.07
CA GLY A 595 10.00 13.22 -26.78
C GLY A 595 9.59 13.85 -28.11
N THR A 596 8.39 13.53 -28.62
CA THR A 596 7.84 14.06 -29.88
C THR A 596 6.70 15.06 -29.68
N SER A 597 6.22 15.25 -28.44
CA SER A 597 5.11 16.17 -28.17
C SER A 597 5.60 17.62 -28.04
N PRO A 598 5.17 18.57 -28.90
CA PRO A 598 5.58 19.96 -28.79
C PRO A 598 5.01 20.63 -27.54
N GLY A 599 5.83 21.44 -26.87
CA GLY A 599 5.48 22.22 -25.68
C GLY A 599 5.28 21.36 -24.42
N PRO A 600 4.43 21.83 -23.49
CA PRO A 600 4.14 21.13 -22.24
C PRO A 600 3.55 19.74 -22.46
N VAL A 601 3.90 18.81 -21.57
CA VAL A 601 3.29 17.47 -21.53
C VAL A 601 2.36 17.38 -20.35
N ILE A 602 1.07 17.24 -20.66
CA ILE A 602 0.01 17.07 -19.67
C ILE A 602 -0.84 15.90 -20.16
N ASP A 603 -0.89 14.83 -19.36
CA ASP A 603 -1.86 13.73 -19.51
C ASP A 603 -1.98 13.11 -20.91
N SER A 604 -0.86 13.01 -21.63
CA SER A 604 -0.70 12.18 -22.85
C SER A 604 -1.03 10.70 -22.59
N ALA A 605 -2.31 10.34 -22.79
CA ALA A 605 -2.84 9.02 -22.50
C ALA A 605 -2.01 7.87 -23.12
N GLY A 606 -1.76 6.83 -22.33
CA GLY A 606 -1.04 5.63 -22.75
C GLY A 606 0.49 5.74 -22.77
N LEU A 607 1.06 6.92 -22.52
CA LEU A 607 2.51 7.09 -22.35
C LEU A 607 2.88 7.14 -20.87
N THR A 608 4.01 6.53 -20.54
CA THR A 608 4.66 6.77 -19.26
C THR A 608 5.08 8.24 -19.16
N GLN A 609 4.73 8.87 -18.06
CA GLN A 609 4.96 10.30 -17.82
C GLN A 609 5.51 10.51 -16.42
N GLY A 610 6.33 11.54 -16.28
CA GLY A 610 7.02 11.86 -15.05
C GLY A 610 8.50 11.51 -15.17
N PRO A 611 9.31 11.91 -14.18
CA PRO A 611 10.74 11.76 -14.22
C PRO A 611 11.17 10.36 -13.73
N HIS A 612 10.46 9.30 -14.14
CA HIS A 612 10.81 7.93 -13.75
C HIS A 612 12.14 7.55 -14.39
N GLY A 613 12.20 7.49 -15.72
CA GLY A 613 13.44 7.28 -16.45
C GLY A 613 13.37 7.60 -17.94
N SER A 614 14.53 7.78 -18.56
CA SER A 614 14.67 8.15 -19.97
C SER A 614 15.93 7.54 -20.61
N THR A 615 15.94 7.45 -21.94
CA THR A 615 17.17 7.13 -22.70
C THR A 615 18.05 8.35 -22.96
N SER A 616 17.66 9.56 -22.52
CA SER A 616 18.47 10.78 -22.69
C SER A 616 18.87 11.35 -21.32
N ALA A 617 20.17 11.60 -21.16
CA ALA A 617 20.76 12.07 -19.91
C ALA A 617 20.38 13.52 -19.54
N PRO A 618 20.20 13.87 -18.24
CA PRO A 618 20.15 12.94 -17.12
C PRO A 618 18.80 12.24 -16.98
N ILE A 619 17.66 12.89 -17.27
CA ILE A 619 16.34 12.25 -17.38
C ILE A 619 15.52 13.12 -18.33
N LEU A 620 15.97 13.26 -19.57
CA LEU A 620 15.42 14.22 -20.52
C LEU A 620 14.47 13.52 -21.49
N ARG A 621 13.34 14.12 -21.81
CA ARG A 621 12.39 13.53 -22.77
C ARG A 621 12.88 13.51 -24.22
N ALA A 622 13.91 14.29 -24.55
CA ALA A 622 14.51 14.35 -25.87
C ALA A 622 16.01 14.64 -25.73
N ASN A 623 16.77 14.40 -26.80
CA ASN A 623 18.20 14.60 -26.76
C ASN A 623 18.57 16.07 -26.51
N PHE A 624 19.58 16.25 -25.67
CA PHE A 624 20.19 17.54 -25.39
C PHE A 624 21.71 17.33 -25.34
N GLY A 625 22.40 17.85 -26.35
CA GLY A 625 23.84 17.65 -26.52
C GLY A 625 24.62 18.46 -25.48
N SER A 626 25.13 17.78 -24.45
CA SER A 626 25.92 18.39 -23.37
C SER A 626 27.40 18.62 -23.71
N ASN A 627 27.85 18.11 -24.86
CA ASN A 627 29.19 18.33 -25.36
C ASN A 627 29.28 19.67 -26.11
N PHE A 628 29.76 20.68 -25.40
CA PHE A 628 30.14 21.99 -25.95
C PHE A 628 31.64 22.09 -26.27
N LEU A 629 32.42 21.00 -26.10
CA LEU A 629 33.86 21.01 -26.37
C LEU A 629 34.13 20.72 -27.86
N GLY A 630 34.74 21.68 -28.56
CA GLY A 630 35.27 21.52 -29.93
C GLY A 630 34.51 22.29 -31.01
N ASP A 631 35.18 22.55 -32.14
CA ASP A 631 34.56 23.06 -33.35
C ASP A 631 33.68 21.98 -34.00
N GLY A 632 32.52 22.36 -34.53
CA GLY A 632 31.61 21.38 -35.12
C GLY A 632 30.46 22.01 -35.88
N ASN A 633 30.02 21.32 -36.93
CA ASN A 633 28.82 21.69 -37.66
C ASN A 633 27.60 21.57 -36.75
N TRP A 634 26.69 22.54 -36.86
CA TRP A 634 25.39 22.49 -36.20
C TRP A 634 24.69 21.14 -36.39
N ASN A 635 24.13 20.62 -35.30
CA ASN A 635 23.37 19.38 -35.29
C ASN A 635 22.05 19.60 -34.54
N ASP A 636 20.93 19.57 -35.25
CA ASP A 636 19.59 19.75 -34.66
C ASP A 636 19.32 18.77 -33.53
N ASN A 637 19.87 17.56 -33.60
CA ASN A 637 19.68 16.56 -32.56
C ASN A 637 20.25 17.03 -31.21
N ASN A 638 21.30 17.87 -31.19
CA ASN A 638 21.83 18.42 -29.94
C ASN A 638 20.89 19.41 -29.27
N ALA A 639 19.93 19.99 -30.01
CA ALA A 639 18.94 20.93 -29.52
C ALA A 639 17.50 20.38 -29.62
N ALA A 640 17.34 19.06 -29.80
CA ALA A 640 16.03 18.43 -29.97
C ALA A 640 15.08 18.78 -28.81
N MET A 641 15.58 18.81 -27.56
CA MET A 641 14.83 19.29 -26.40
C MET A 641 14.32 20.73 -26.56
N CYS A 642 15.18 21.66 -26.97
CA CYS A 642 14.83 23.07 -27.13
C CYS A 642 13.73 23.23 -28.19
N PHE A 643 13.81 22.43 -29.27
CA PHE A 643 12.86 22.46 -30.37
C PHE A 643 11.49 21.85 -30.07
N LEU A 644 11.30 21.29 -28.87
CA LEU A 644 9.95 21.00 -28.39
C LEU A 644 9.18 22.28 -28.08
N CYS A 645 9.86 23.32 -27.60
CA CYS A 645 9.22 24.57 -27.18
C CYS A 645 9.53 25.76 -28.11
N HIS A 646 10.67 25.73 -28.79
CA HIS A 646 11.12 26.78 -29.70
C HIS A 646 11.05 26.30 -31.15
N ASP A 647 10.46 27.11 -32.02
CA ASP A 647 10.40 26.84 -33.44
C ASP A 647 11.81 26.96 -34.05
N ARG A 648 12.31 25.81 -34.52
CA ARG A 648 13.61 25.68 -35.16
C ARG A 648 13.77 26.64 -36.34
N ASP A 649 12.76 26.72 -37.21
CA ASP A 649 12.87 27.49 -38.45
C ASP A 649 12.83 28.99 -38.15
N ARG A 650 12.08 29.41 -37.12
CA ARG A 650 12.12 30.80 -36.64
C ARG A 650 13.48 31.21 -36.08
N LEU A 651 14.19 30.28 -35.44
CA LEU A 651 15.51 30.52 -34.86
C LEU A 651 16.65 30.41 -35.87
N LEU A 652 16.54 29.55 -36.89
CA LEU A 652 17.64 29.24 -37.81
C LEU A 652 17.47 29.79 -39.23
N THR A 653 16.35 30.42 -39.57
CA THR A 653 16.22 31.12 -40.87
C THR A 653 17.03 32.41 -40.88
N GLN A 654 17.69 32.74 -41.99
CA GLN A 654 18.59 33.91 -42.05
C GLN A 654 17.86 35.25 -41.91
N ARG A 655 16.77 35.48 -42.66
CA ARG A 655 16.11 36.81 -42.75
C ARG A 655 14.71 36.80 -42.16
N PHE A 656 14.27 37.96 -41.68
CA PHE A 656 12.89 38.14 -41.17
C PHE A 656 11.83 37.91 -42.26
N ASP A 657 12.10 38.31 -43.50
CA ASP A 657 11.19 38.13 -44.64
C ASP A 657 11.02 36.66 -45.00
N ASP A 658 12.04 35.84 -44.75
CA ASP A 658 12.01 34.38 -44.96
C ASP A 658 11.39 33.63 -43.77
N GLY A 659 11.07 34.36 -42.68
CA GLY A 659 10.38 33.82 -41.51
C GLY A 659 11.15 33.87 -40.20
N ALA A 660 12.39 34.34 -40.15
CA ALA A 660 13.17 34.44 -38.90
C ALA A 660 12.46 35.30 -37.84
N ARG A 661 12.48 34.89 -36.57
CA ARG A 661 11.92 35.66 -35.44
C ARG A 661 12.82 35.50 -34.23
N THR A 662 13.73 36.45 -34.03
CA THR A 662 14.73 36.39 -32.95
C THR A 662 15.08 37.77 -32.42
N ASN A 663 15.49 37.85 -31.15
CA ASN A 663 16.07 39.06 -30.55
C ASN A 663 17.58 39.18 -30.81
N PHE A 664 18.17 38.25 -31.56
CA PHE A 664 19.61 38.19 -31.86
C PHE A 664 19.84 38.39 -33.36
N TYR A 665 19.90 39.66 -33.79
CA TYR A 665 19.94 40.03 -35.21
C TYR A 665 20.85 41.24 -35.44
N GLN A 666 21.54 41.28 -36.59
CA GLN A 666 22.36 42.41 -37.01
C GLN A 666 21.98 42.88 -38.42
N GLN A 667 21.74 44.18 -38.58
CA GLN A 667 21.21 44.76 -39.82
C GLN A 667 22.25 44.90 -40.95
N ASP A 668 23.55 44.76 -40.64
CA ASP A 668 24.68 44.99 -41.55
C ASP A 668 25.14 43.74 -42.32
N GLY A 669 24.18 42.89 -42.74
CA GLY A 669 24.43 41.76 -43.65
C GLY A 669 24.74 40.41 -43.00
N ARG A 670 24.77 40.32 -41.65
CA ARG A 670 24.79 39.02 -40.94
C ARG A 670 23.39 38.51 -40.59
N ASP A 671 22.40 39.40 -40.57
CA ASP A 671 20.99 39.11 -40.31
C ASP A 671 20.78 38.33 -38.99
N ASN A 672 20.03 37.21 -39.00
CA ASN A 672 19.80 36.39 -37.81
C ASN A 672 21.12 35.78 -37.32
N LEU A 673 21.55 36.21 -36.14
CA LEU A 673 22.84 35.81 -35.59
C LEU A 673 22.83 34.37 -35.04
N HIS A 674 21.67 33.78 -34.71
CA HIS A 674 21.61 32.34 -34.44
C HIS A 674 21.97 31.53 -35.70
N ASN A 675 21.36 31.85 -36.85
CA ASN A 675 21.71 31.22 -38.13
C ASN A 675 23.20 31.43 -38.43
N TYR A 676 23.68 32.67 -38.30
CA TYR A 676 25.06 33.02 -38.61
C TYR A 676 26.07 32.21 -37.78
N HIS A 677 25.89 32.16 -36.45
CA HIS A 677 26.84 31.50 -35.56
C HIS A 677 26.73 29.98 -35.59
N LEU A 678 25.52 29.43 -35.66
CA LEU A 678 25.30 27.99 -35.62
C LEU A 678 25.52 27.35 -36.98
N THR A 679 24.96 27.90 -38.06
CA THR A 679 24.95 27.24 -39.37
C THR A 679 25.95 27.82 -40.37
N ASP A 680 25.97 29.14 -40.62
CA ASP A 680 26.86 29.76 -41.61
C ASP A 680 28.34 29.63 -41.20
N LYS A 681 28.66 30.04 -39.98
CA LYS A 681 30.02 29.96 -39.47
C LYS A 681 30.38 28.60 -38.89
N SER A 682 29.38 27.77 -38.56
CA SER A 682 29.55 26.50 -37.86
C SER A 682 30.49 26.69 -36.66
N ALA A 683 30.25 27.77 -35.91
CA ALA A 683 31.12 28.14 -34.80
C ALA A 683 30.96 27.16 -33.65
N THR A 684 29.76 26.64 -33.42
CA THR A 684 29.46 25.64 -32.39
C THR A 684 28.39 24.67 -32.89
N ASN A 685 28.36 23.47 -32.32
CA ASN A 685 27.36 22.45 -32.60
C ASN A 685 26.15 22.48 -31.65
N SER A 686 26.09 23.44 -30.71
CA SER A 686 25.10 23.48 -29.63
C SER A 686 24.78 24.91 -29.16
N CYS A 687 23.54 25.12 -28.69
CA CYS A 687 23.13 26.38 -28.05
C CYS A 687 23.86 26.62 -26.72
N LEU A 688 24.42 25.57 -26.09
CA LEU A 688 25.07 25.64 -24.79
C LEU A 688 26.28 26.57 -24.74
N SER A 689 26.96 26.82 -25.86
CA SER A 689 28.09 27.76 -25.88
C SER A 689 27.66 29.17 -25.40
N CYS A 690 26.41 29.57 -25.65
CA CYS A 690 25.86 30.87 -25.23
C CYS A 690 24.77 30.78 -24.14
N HIS A 691 24.23 29.59 -23.90
CA HIS A 691 23.17 29.31 -22.92
C HIS A 691 23.56 28.12 -22.02
N PHE A 692 24.68 28.24 -21.31
CA PHE A 692 25.34 27.12 -20.63
C PHE A 692 24.52 26.48 -19.50
N ASP A 693 24.12 27.26 -18.49
CA ASP A 693 23.06 26.90 -17.57
C ASP A 693 21.73 27.38 -18.15
N ILE A 694 20.95 26.41 -18.61
CA ILE A 694 19.65 26.65 -19.22
C ILE A 694 18.57 26.95 -18.17
N HIS A 695 18.76 26.63 -16.89
CA HIS A 695 17.72 26.90 -15.90
C HIS A 695 17.67 28.40 -15.58
N SER A 696 18.86 28.99 -15.46
CA SER A 696 19.08 30.35 -15.01
C SER A 696 20.48 30.80 -15.39
N ASN A 697 20.67 32.12 -15.52
CA ASN A 697 22.01 32.67 -15.69
C ASN A 697 22.72 33.04 -14.36
N ARG A 698 22.10 32.75 -13.22
CA ARG A 698 22.61 33.04 -11.85
C ARG A 698 23.97 32.39 -11.58
N THR A 699 24.21 31.20 -12.10
CA THR A 699 25.38 30.33 -11.82
C THR A 699 26.48 30.44 -12.88
N ALA A 700 26.42 31.47 -13.73
CA ALA A 700 27.32 31.70 -14.85
C ALA A 700 28.75 32.11 -14.44
N SER A 701 29.57 31.15 -13.98
CA SER A 701 30.93 31.41 -13.48
C SER A 701 31.93 31.91 -14.54
N ASN A 702 31.66 31.68 -15.83
CA ASN A 702 32.53 32.08 -16.95
C ASN A 702 32.02 33.31 -17.72
N THR A 703 31.09 34.10 -17.15
CA THR A 703 30.47 35.24 -17.85
C THR A 703 30.68 36.55 -17.11
N GLN A 704 31.17 37.56 -17.82
CA GLN A 704 31.12 38.95 -17.40
C GLN A 704 29.92 39.66 -18.03
N TYR A 705 29.12 40.30 -17.20
CA TYR A 705 27.99 41.13 -17.64
C TYR A 705 28.37 42.60 -17.56
N ARG A 706 28.07 43.37 -18.60
CA ARG A 706 28.26 44.82 -18.61
C ARG A 706 27.00 45.53 -19.10
N TRP A 707 26.52 46.52 -18.37
CA TRP A 707 25.29 47.21 -18.71
C TRP A 707 25.41 48.71 -18.51
N ARG A 708 24.71 49.48 -19.35
CA ARG A 708 24.65 50.94 -19.24
C ARG A 708 23.29 51.36 -18.73
N VAL A 709 23.27 52.18 -17.67
CA VAL A 709 22.05 52.82 -17.15
C VAL A 709 22.36 54.25 -16.73
N ASN A 710 21.48 55.20 -17.06
CA ASN A 710 21.64 56.64 -16.76
C ASN A 710 22.99 57.23 -17.20
N GLY A 711 23.43 56.87 -18.40
CA GLY A 711 24.67 57.31 -19.02
C GLY A 711 25.93 56.57 -18.57
N GLN A 712 25.85 55.77 -17.50
CA GLN A 712 27.01 55.13 -16.85
C GLN A 712 27.05 53.63 -17.12
N TRP A 713 28.26 53.10 -17.38
CA TRP A 713 28.52 51.67 -17.53
C TRP A 713 28.87 51.00 -16.21
N PHE A 714 28.33 49.81 -16.00
CA PHE A 714 28.58 48.92 -14.87
C PHE A 714 29.04 47.56 -15.39
N THR A 715 29.86 46.86 -14.61
CA THR A 715 30.38 45.54 -14.96
C THR A 715 30.36 44.64 -13.72
N ALA A 716 29.93 43.39 -13.89
CA ALA A 716 29.91 42.39 -12.83
C ALA A 716 30.15 40.98 -13.39
N THR A 717 30.59 40.05 -12.55
CA THR A 717 30.67 38.61 -12.85
C THR A 717 29.43 37.84 -12.38
N SER A 718 28.43 38.56 -11.91
CA SER A 718 27.10 38.03 -11.58
C SER A 718 26.07 38.75 -12.42
N PRO A 719 24.92 38.12 -12.71
CA PRO A 719 23.94 38.74 -13.57
C PRO A 719 23.42 40.07 -13.02
N PRO A 720 23.21 41.06 -13.90
CA PRO A 720 22.80 42.39 -13.47
C PRO A 720 21.40 42.38 -12.89
N ALA A 721 21.26 43.09 -11.76
CA ALA A 721 19.97 43.31 -11.16
C ALA A 721 19.04 44.08 -12.10
N ASN A 722 17.82 43.57 -12.26
CA ASN A 722 16.76 44.20 -13.04
C ASN A 722 17.07 44.44 -14.53
N VAL A 723 17.92 43.63 -15.16
CA VAL A 723 18.25 43.75 -16.59
C VAL A 723 17.93 42.45 -17.34
N LYS A 724 17.41 42.54 -18.57
CA LYS A 724 17.13 41.38 -19.44
C LYS A 724 18.38 40.85 -20.12
N SER A 725 18.91 39.75 -19.60
CA SER A 725 20.06 39.04 -20.18
C SER A 725 19.69 38.06 -21.29
N HIS A 726 18.40 37.76 -21.46
CA HIS A 726 17.89 36.71 -22.37
C HIS A 726 18.56 35.34 -22.14
N LEU A 727 18.84 35.01 -20.86
CA LEU A 727 19.49 33.75 -20.44
C LEU A 727 20.89 33.57 -21.07
N VAL A 728 21.54 34.65 -21.52
CA VAL A 728 22.93 34.55 -22.01
C VAL A 728 23.84 34.26 -20.84
N ASN A 729 24.56 33.15 -20.95
CA ASN A 729 25.67 32.76 -20.08
C ASN A 729 26.57 31.76 -20.80
N PHE A 730 27.87 32.05 -20.82
CA PHE A 730 28.82 31.36 -21.67
C PHE A 730 29.36 30.08 -21.04
N ALA A 731 29.53 29.05 -21.88
CA ALA A 731 30.15 27.80 -21.49
C ALA A 731 31.66 27.97 -21.20
N PRO A 732 32.29 27.06 -20.44
CA PRO A 732 33.71 27.14 -20.07
C PRO A 732 34.71 27.18 -21.25
N ASP A 733 34.31 26.69 -22.43
CA ASP A 733 35.14 26.68 -23.64
C ASP A 733 35.14 28.04 -24.36
N VAL A 734 34.12 28.86 -24.16
CA VAL A 734 34.10 30.24 -24.65
C VAL A 734 35.16 31.04 -23.90
N GLN A 735 36.09 31.62 -24.65
CA GLN A 735 37.21 32.39 -24.13
C GLN A 735 36.93 33.89 -24.17
N ALA A 736 37.65 34.62 -23.33
CA ALA A 736 37.61 36.08 -23.38
C ALA A 736 38.35 36.58 -24.62
N ASN A 737 37.85 37.65 -25.23
CA ASN A 737 38.53 38.34 -26.31
C ASN A 737 38.93 39.74 -25.83
N ASN A 738 40.24 39.96 -25.55
CA ASN A 738 40.79 41.19 -24.99
C ASN A 738 40.26 41.59 -23.58
N PHE A 739 39.59 40.67 -22.87
CA PHE A 739 39.05 40.88 -21.51
C PHE A 739 39.43 39.75 -20.56
N ALA A 740 39.08 39.89 -19.27
CA ALA A 740 39.37 38.88 -18.24
C ALA A 740 38.45 37.65 -18.33
N MET A 741 37.23 37.83 -18.86
CA MET A 741 36.23 36.78 -19.05
C MET A 741 35.43 37.09 -20.34
N PRO A 742 34.83 36.07 -20.98
CA PRO A 742 33.80 36.28 -22.01
C PRO A 742 32.76 37.29 -21.55
N ARG A 743 32.51 38.34 -22.35
CA ARG A 743 31.62 39.42 -21.94
C ARG A 743 30.37 39.50 -22.81
N TRP A 744 29.22 39.57 -22.14
CA TRP A 744 27.96 40.01 -22.74
C TRP A 744 27.62 41.40 -22.21
N GLN A 745 27.17 42.29 -23.09
CA GLN A 745 26.84 43.64 -22.69
C GLN A 745 25.58 44.20 -23.35
N ILE A 746 24.94 45.16 -22.66
CA ILE A 746 23.73 45.83 -23.11
C ILE A 746 23.72 47.31 -22.77
N ASN A 747 23.30 48.15 -23.72
CA ASN A 747 22.93 49.52 -23.46
C ASN A 747 21.42 49.58 -23.16
N THR A 748 21.02 49.74 -21.89
CA THR A 748 19.58 49.69 -21.55
C THR A 748 18.80 50.91 -22.04
N GLU A 749 19.48 51.95 -22.52
CA GLU A 749 18.86 53.15 -23.09
C GLU A 749 18.48 52.95 -24.56
N THR A 750 19.29 52.20 -25.32
CA THR A 750 19.08 51.98 -26.77
C THR A 750 18.56 50.58 -27.08
N GLY A 751 18.75 49.62 -26.17
CA GLY A 751 18.46 48.20 -26.40
C GLY A 751 19.54 47.42 -27.15
N GLU A 752 20.58 48.13 -27.57
CA GLU A 752 21.71 47.57 -28.32
C GLU A 752 22.56 46.66 -27.43
N ARG A 753 22.86 45.46 -27.93
CA ARG A 753 23.60 44.42 -27.21
C ARG A 753 24.89 44.08 -27.95
N GLN A 754 25.86 43.52 -27.25
CA GLN A 754 27.16 43.17 -27.81
C GLN A 754 27.78 42.00 -27.04
N CYS A 755 28.57 41.16 -27.74
CA CYS A 755 29.36 40.10 -27.13
C CYS A 755 30.84 40.29 -27.48
N ASP A 756 31.71 40.24 -26.47
CA ASP A 756 33.17 40.27 -26.63
C ASP A 756 33.72 38.92 -26.17
N VAL A 757 33.83 38.00 -27.12
CA VAL A 757 34.16 36.59 -26.87
C VAL A 757 35.10 36.06 -27.94
N ALA A 758 35.85 35.01 -27.62
CA ALA A 758 36.60 34.21 -28.57
C ALA A 758 36.09 32.77 -28.47
N CYS A 759 35.65 32.20 -29.58
CA CYS A 759 35.02 30.89 -29.61
C CYS A 759 35.67 30.06 -30.74
N HIS A 760 36.22 28.90 -30.40
CA HIS A 760 36.86 27.97 -31.35
C HIS A 760 37.86 28.63 -32.32
N GLY A 761 38.77 29.44 -31.78
CA GLY A 761 39.81 30.13 -32.56
C GLY A 761 39.35 31.33 -33.37
N ARG A 762 38.08 31.75 -33.23
CA ARG A 762 37.52 32.95 -33.87
C ARG A 762 37.16 33.99 -32.82
N SER A 763 37.74 35.18 -32.95
CA SER A 763 37.38 36.33 -32.13
C SER A 763 36.11 37.00 -32.66
N MET A 764 35.22 37.35 -31.75
CA MET A 764 34.11 38.25 -31.97
C MET A 764 34.44 39.57 -31.28
N ASP A 765 34.81 40.57 -32.10
CA ASP A 765 35.19 41.90 -31.65
C ASP A 765 33.96 42.81 -31.59
N GLY A 766 33.05 42.53 -30.67
CA GLY A 766 32.23 43.60 -30.12
C GLY A 766 31.26 44.29 -31.09
N GLU A 767 30.81 43.60 -32.12
CA GLU A 767 29.84 44.16 -33.06
C GLU A 767 28.46 44.27 -32.40
N PRO A 768 27.82 45.45 -32.43
CA PRO A 768 26.50 45.61 -31.84
C PRO A 768 25.41 44.88 -32.63
N TYR A 769 24.40 44.43 -31.90
CA TYR A 769 23.24 43.74 -32.45
C TYR A 769 21.95 44.13 -31.74
N GLN A 770 20.87 44.16 -32.52
CA GLN A 770 19.49 44.34 -32.09
C GLN A 770 18.57 44.04 -33.28
N PRO A 771 17.38 43.43 -33.06
CA PRO A 771 16.45 43.20 -34.15
C PRO A 771 15.78 44.51 -34.59
N PRO A 772 15.38 44.59 -35.88
CA PRO A 772 14.72 45.78 -36.41
C PRO A 772 13.32 46.02 -35.84
N PHE A 773 12.64 44.96 -35.37
CA PHE A 773 11.33 45.02 -34.73
C PHE A 773 11.09 43.79 -33.84
N GLY A 774 10.04 43.87 -33.02
CA GLY A 774 9.54 42.74 -32.23
C GLY A 774 10.39 42.40 -31.00
N ASP A 775 11.46 43.15 -30.71
CA ASP A 775 12.15 43.08 -29.41
C ASP A 775 11.30 43.69 -28.29
N ASP A 776 11.63 43.32 -27.08
CA ASP A 776 11.14 44.00 -25.89
C ASP A 776 12.01 45.23 -25.60
N LEU A 777 11.51 46.42 -25.94
CA LEU A 777 12.24 47.68 -25.72
C LEU A 777 12.49 47.97 -24.24
N SER A 778 11.66 47.41 -23.34
CA SER A 778 11.90 47.43 -21.90
C SER A 778 13.02 46.44 -21.62
N HIS A 779 14.22 46.94 -21.33
CA HIS A 779 15.37 46.10 -20.97
C HIS A 779 15.51 45.88 -19.46
N THR A 780 14.57 46.45 -18.70
CA THR A 780 14.46 46.39 -17.25
C THR A 780 13.08 45.89 -16.84
N TYR A 781 12.99 45.22 -15.68
CA TYR A 781 11.73 44.70 -15.14
C TYR A 781 11.04 45.68 -14.20
#